data_AF-A0A966PSC4-F1
#
_entry.id   AF-A0A966PSC4-F1
#
_cell.length_a   1.000
_cell.length_b   1.000
_cell.length_c   1.000
_cell.angle_alpha   90.00
_cell.angle_beta   90.00
_cell.angle_gamma   90.00
#
_symmetry.space_group_name_H-M   'P 1'
#
loop_
_entity.id
_entity.type
_entity.pdbx_description
1 polymer ?
#
loop_
_entity_poly.entity_id
_entity_poly.type
_entity_poly.pdbx_seq_one_letter_code
_entity_poly.pdbx_strand_id
1 'polypeptide(L)'
;MAILKSVVQVNNGNTGWTKTNVLDALENTFANLGFHGGSQINGVVCCALAPGSDLPHNNNFISNTAWRNCGGGEAGGNASYIGSTYYTYQVTVSGSTYLMQQTATCTEVNYNYTNTFVTDPLAIATGDPIIYNSTATINISGGGSLVNGTTYYVIVDSPGRIKLATSQQNALAGTAINLSNYVYPGSATTTFTIGPLLQNPNLTVRQSDVIIFSINAAGHPLFIQDTAGQYNSTRVLNDTNYRSNTYISYRSTPTNQGVQSGTVIFNTLGWRQGNYYYVSQNNASLTGTITVLPNTYTYLDAFTTEPPYWDYTVPPSGLRSSLQVRVYRYPRNYSYPKAIAGVKVLSINTSGWSTNEVFTIPGNQIGGSTPASDLIFGVNNSTTPSIVTTNLGAGVNFYQKFTNQSKAVLKIVNDANKTYGTTYYGIAFDPNTNYNMMIVSGSSWEHLNWNPSSSSSNNSGRFGGTMGLDYSTSFNTLFTYDTSYSDAQSFATSSTPTAYPLKIVTYRAQAPQDTNFAIIQFVQTINAVDIPYFTFFLHKGTNYGSGIWDLNHVWQGSYSSIYPTTAGRGETIGMTICGPSRYMSSEESNNMYAVRREALYGYFRDATDISEFQATMFIKNNLFSDNIPNSRTTNYSDNQSPATALGYYRNAQYDRVTFYPSNSYSINLNDFQSTYTVSSSANFYKPLKGIPLTSLFAPCPYYLPDDFVAIPFVVSPGLTQFRPGDTITVSESEVYEIITASFSINQTTYDNVTSNTSKGIAFCARTT
;
A
#
# COMPACT_ATOMS: atom_id res chain seq x y z
N MET A 1 30.69 -34.73 2.77
CA MET A 1 29.37 -34.53 2.12
C MET A 1 29.55 -33.34 1.21
N ALA A 2 29.29 -33.52 -0.07
CA ALA A 2 29.58 -32.49 -1.06
C ALA A 2 28.42 -31.49 -1.14
N ILE A 3 28.73 -30.20 -1.21
CA ILE A 3 27.77 -29.16 -1.57
C ILE A 3 27.24 -29.37 -3.00
N LEU A 4 26.04 -28.87 -3.31
CA LEU A 4 25.56 -28.78 -4.69
C LEU A 4 26.08 -27.51 -5.34
N LYS A 5 26.87 -27.68 -6.40
CA LYS A 5 27.35 -26.58 -7.23
C LYS A 5 26.50 -26.45 -8.49
N SER A 6 26.08 -25.23 -8.83
CA SER A 6 25.44 -24.94 -10.12
C SER A 6 26.10 -23.74 -10.78
N VAL A 7 26.11 -23.72 -12.12
CA VAL A 7 26.58 -22.58 -12.91
C VAL A 7 25.50 -22.17 -13.88
N VAL A 8 25.07 -20.92 -13.81
CA VAL A 8 24.16 -20.30 -14.78
C VAL A 8 24.94 -19.29 -15.60
N GLN A 9 25.03 -19.53 -16.90
CA GLN A 9 25.72 -18.62 -17.82
C GLN A 9 24.83 -17.41 -18.14
N VAL A 10 25.37 -16.20 -18.02
CA VAL A 10 24.69 -15.00 -18.49
C VAL A 10 24.87 -14.91 -20.01
N ASN A 11 23.78 -14.63 -20.73
CA ASN A 11 23.80 -14.53 -22.20
C ASN A 11 24.43 -15.78 -22.88
N ASN A 12 24.13 -16.97 -22.36
CA ASN A 12 24.70 -18.24 -22.82
C ASN A 12 26.24 -18.29 -22.80
N GLY A 13 26.88 -17.48 -21.94
CA GLY A 13 28.34 -17.43 -21.81
C GLY A 13 29.01 -16.50 -22.83
N ASN A 14 28.23 -15.78 -23.64
CA ASN A 14 28.76 -14.82 -24.59
C ASN A 14 29.03 -13.46 -23.93
N THR A 15 29.94 -12.71 -24.53
CA THR A 15 30.15 -11.28 -24.23
C THR A 15 28.95 -10.45 -24.74
N GLY A 16 28.95 -9.14 -24.49
CA GLY A 16 27.90 -8.23 -24.95
C GLY A 16 26.55 -8.42 -24.25
N TRP A 17 26.55 -9.04 -23.06
CA TRP A 17 25.33 -9.25 -22.27
C TRP A 17 24.68 -7.93 -21.86
N THR A 18 23.36 -7.98 -21.65
CA THR A 18 22.53 -6.87 -21.18
C THR A 18 22.06 -7.12 -19.75
N LYS A 19 21.57 -6.08 -19.05
CA LYS A 19 20.96 -6.22 -17.71
C LYS A 19 19.78 -7.19 -17.71
N THR A 20 19.03 -7.26 -18.80
CA THR A 20 17.97 -8.26 -18.98
C THR A 20 18.53 -9.68 -18.93
N ASN A 21 19.66 -9.94 -19.62
CA ASN A 21 20.30 -11.25 -19.54
C ASN A 21 20.76 -11.60 -18.11
N VAL A 22 21.22 -10.61 -17.34
CA VAL A 22 21.59 -10.81 -15.93
C VAL A 22 20.36 -11.13 -15.08
N LEU A 23 19.24 -10.43 -15.28
CA LEU A 23 17.98 -10.76 -14.62
C LEU A 23 17.49 -12.17 -14.95
N ASP A 24 17.52 -12.58 -16.22
CA ASP A 24 17.13 -13.92 -16.64
C ASP A 24 18.01 -14.99 -15.98
N ALA A 25 19.32 -14.75 -15.89
CA ALA A 25 20.25 -15.64 -15.20
C ALA A 25 20.00 -15.71 -13.69
N LEU A 26 19.69 -14.58 -13.03
CA LEU A 26 19.29 -14.56 -11.63
C LEU A 26 17.97 -15.31 -11.39
N GLU A 27 16.98 -15.12 -12.26
CA GLU A 27 15.70 -15.83 -12.20
C GLU A 27 15.89 -17.35 -12.23
N ASN A 28 16.70 -17.83 -13.18
CA ASN A 28 17.09 -19.25 -13.29
C ASN A 28 17.89 -19.70 -12.04
N THR A 29 18.81 -18.87 -11.55
CA THR A 29 19.57 -19.16 -10.33
C THR A 29 18.64 -19.39 -9.13
N PHE A 30 17.69 -18.49 -8.90
CA PHE A 30 16.72 -18.62 -7.81
C PHE A 30 15.74 -19.78 -8.02
N ALA A 31 15.42 -20.13 -9.27
CA ALA A 31 14.64 -21.32 -9.60
C ALA A 31 15.38 -22.60 -9.20
N ASN A 32 16.67 -22.72 -9.55
CA ASN A 32 17.51 -23.86 -9.18
C ASN A 32 17.68 -24.01 -7.66
N LEU A 33 17.69 -22.88 -6.94
CA LEU A 33 17.73 -22.87 -5.47
C LEU A 33 16.37 -23.13 -4.81
N GLY A 34 15.26 -23.04 -5.54
CA GLY A 34 13.90 -23.13 -5.00
C GLY A 34 13.52 -21.94 -4.11
N PHE A 35 13.99 -20.74 -4.47
CA PHE A 35 13.79 -19.53 -3.65
C PHE A 35 12.51 -18.79 -3.96
N HIS A 36 11.92 -18.99 -5.14
CA HIS A 36 10.66 -18.34 -5.54
C HIS A 36 9.48 -18.89 -4.75
N GLY A 37 8.83 -18.03 -3.97
CA GLY A 37 7.66 -18.37 -3.15
C GLY A 37 6.33 -17.94 -3.75
N GLY A 38 5.25 -18.61 -3.34
CA GLY A 38 3.87 -18.29 -3.72
C GLY A 38 3.35 -19.12 -4.90
N SER A 39 2.35 -18.57 -5.59
CA SER A 39 1.73 -19.17 -6.78
C SER A 39 1.75 -18.17 -7.93
N GLN A 40 1.96 -18.66 -9.14
CA GLN A 40 1.94 -17.81 -10.33
C GLN A 40 0.51 -17.36 -10.64
N ILE A 41 0.35 -16.07 -10.94
CA ILE A 41 -0.90 -15.45 -11.38
C ILE A 41 -0.59 -14.61 -12.61
N ASN A 42 -1.21 -14.94 -13.74
CA ASN A 42 -1.01 -14.23 -15.00
C ASN A 42 -2.13 -13.21 -15.23
N GLY A 43 -1.80 -12.07 -15.84
CA GLY A 43 -2.79 -11.06 -16.19
C GLY A 43 -3.43 -10.39 -14.98
N VAL A 44 -2.61 -10.00 -14.00
CA VAL A 44 -3.03 -9.24 -12.82
C VAL A 44 -3.13 -7.76 -13.20
N VAL A 45 -4.33 -7.19 -13.14
CA VAL A 45 -4.55 -5.75 -13.32
C VAL A 45 -3.88 -4.98 -12.20
N CYS A 46 -2.91 -4.14 -12.56
CA CYS A 46 -2.16 -3.32 -11.61
C CYS A 46 -2.81 -1.95 -11.46
N CYS A 47 -3.11 -1.27 -12.56
CA CYS A 47 -3.62 0.10 -12.52
C CYS A 47 -4.49 0.43 -13.74
N ALA A 48 -5.18 1.55 -13.63
CA ALA A 48 -5.85 2.21 -14.75
C ALA A 48 -5.09 3.49 -15.12
N LEU A 49 -4.92 3.73 -16.42
CA LEU A 49 -4.25 4.90 -16.97
C LEU A 49 -5.26 5.85 -17.59
N ALA A 50 -5.05 7.15 -17.35
CA ALA A 50 -5.83 8.18 -18.01
C ALA A 50 -5.63 8.13 -19.54
N PRO A 51 -6.57 8.68 -20.33
CA PRO A 51 -6.40 8.82 -21.78
C PRO A 51 -5.08 9.53 -22.15
N GLY A 52 -4.23 8.87 -22.94
CA GLY A 52 -2.99 9.43 -23.48
C GLY A 52 -1.89 9.64 -22.43
N SER A 53 -1.98 8.97 -21.28
CA SER A 53 -1.04 9.10 -20.17
C SER A 53 -0.51 7.74 -19.73
N ASP A 54 0.72 7.71 -19.25
CA ASP A 54 1.36 6.56 -18.61
C ASP A 54 1.28 6.62 -17.07
N LEU A 55 0.64 7.64 -16.52
CA LEU A 55 0.52 7.87 -15.08
C LEU A 55 -0.74 7.19 -14.52
N PRO A 56 -0.60 6.24 -13.57
CA PRO A 56 -1.74 5.66 -12.90
C PRO A 56 -2.40 6.66 -11.96
N HIS A 57 -3.70 6.48 -11.70
CA HIS A 57 -4.34 7.16 -10.58
C HIS A 57 -3.92 6.48 -9.27
N ASN A 58 -3.09 7.15 -8.47
CA ASN A 58 -2.67 6.67 -7.14
C ASN A 58 -3.13 7.65 -6.04
N ASN A 59 -2.99 7.24 -4.78
CA ASN A 59 -3.47 7.99 -3.60
C ASN A 59 -2.93 9.42 -3.47
N ASN A 60 -1.91 9.81 -4.25
CA ASN A 60 -1.28 11.13 -4.17
C ASN A 60 -1.71 12.09 -5.30
N PHE A 61 -2.41 11.63 -6.35
CA PHE A 61 -2.65 12.44 -7.56
C PHE A 61 -4.08 12.32 -8.13
N ILE A 62 -4.97 13.21 -7.68
CA ILE A 62 -6.24 13.53 -8.37
C ILE A 62 -5.99 14.51 -9.56
N SER A 63 -4.73 14.81 -9.88
CA SER A 63 -4.37 15.92 -10.78
C SER A 63 -4.29 15.57 -12.26
N ASN A 64 -4.42 14.30 -12.66
CA ASN A 64 -4.34 13.97 -14.09
C ASN A 64 -5.63 14.36 -14.81
N THR A 65 -5.66 15.61 -15.29
CA THR A 65 -6.81 16.20 -15.97
C THR A 65 -7.19 15.46 -17.26
N ALA A 66 -6.34 14.58 -17.80
CA ALA A 66 -6.66 13.80 -19.00
C ALA A 66 -7.84 12.83 -18.79
N TRP A 67 -8.16 12.47 -17.54
CA TRP A 67 -9.37 11.69 -17.23
C TRP A 67 -10.65 12.36 -17.72
N ARG A 68 -10.68 13.69 -17.85
CA ARG A 68 -11.85 14.42 -18.39
C ARG A 68 -12.14 14.13 -19.87
N ASN A 69 -11.19 13.54 -20.59
CA ASN A 69 -11.33 13.27 -22.02
C ASN A 69 -12.07 11.96 -22.31
N CYS A 70 -12.55 11.24 -21.29
CA CYS A 70 -13.27 9.97 -21.40
C CYS A 70 -14.52 9.94 -20.52
N GLY A 71 -15.41 8.97 -20.75
CA GLY A 71 -16.64 8.82 -19.96
C GLY A 71 -17.73 9.83 -20.32
N GLY A 72 -17.74 10.32 -21.56
CA GLY A 72 -18.60 11.40 -22.03
C GLY A 72 -18.15 12.79 -21.59
N GLY A 73 -18.65 13.85 -22.24
CA GLY A 73 -18.47 15.23 -21.74
C GLY A 73 -19.07 15.42 -20.33
N GLU A 74 -18.95 16.64 -19.75
CA GLU A 74 -19.66 17.00 -18.50
C GLU A 74 -21.04 16.34 -18.54
N ALA A 75 -21.43 15.54 -17.53
CA ALA A 75 -22.69 14.79 -17.57
C ALA A 75 -23.81 15.74 -18.02
N GLY A 76 -24.14 15.60 -19.30
CA GLY A 76 -24.39 16.74 -20.18
C GLY A 76 -25.86 16.91 -20.38
N GLY A 77 -26.43 17.62 -19.43
CA GLY A 77 -27.69 18.29 -19.60
C GLY A 77 -27.77 19.36 -18.53
N ASN A 78 -28.58 20.36 -18.77
CA ASN A 78 -29.35 20.99 -17.72
C ASN A 78 -30.23 19.93 -17.03
N ALA A 79 -29.65 18.87 -16.46
CA ALA A 79 -30.20 18.22 -15.30
C ALA A 79 -30.17 19.31 -14.24
N SER A 80 -31.26 20.08 -14.23
CA SER A 80 -31.59 21.12 -13.29
C SER A 80 -30.92 20.80 -11.98
N TYR A 81 -30.07 21.72 -11.50
CA TYR A 81 -29.63 21.84 -10.13
C TYR A 81 -30.45 20.92 -9.21
N ILE A 82 -30.00 19.69 -8.98
CA ILE A 82 -30.47 18.99 -7.80
C ILE A 82 -29.64 19.64 -6.70
N GLY A 83 -30.05 20.86 -6.33
CA GLY A 83 -29.67 21.43 -5.05
C GLY A 83 -30.03 20.42 -3.96
N SER A 84 -29.48 20.62 -2.77
CA SER A 84 -29.74 19.78 -1.60
C SER A 84 -31.19 19.27 -1.57
N THR A 85 -31.37 17.96 -1.64
CA THR A 85 -32.69 17.35 -1.45
C THR A 85 -32.98 17.34 0.04
N TYR A 86 -34.20 17.72 0.42
CA TYR A 86 -34.62 17.75 1.81
C TYR A 86 -35.46 16.53 2.14
N TYR A 87 -35.08 15.84 3.20
CA TYR A 87 -35.82 14.72 3.76
C TYR A 87 -36.27 15.09 5.17
N THR A 88 -37.52 15.53 5.31
CA THR A 88 -38.09 15.88 6.60
C THR A 88 -38.92 14.72 7.14
N TYR A 89 -38.51 14.17 8.28
CA TYR A 89 -39.21 13.09 8.98
C TYR A 89 -39.85 13.60 10.25
N GLN A 90 -41.15 13.35 10.42
CA GLN A 90 -41.78 13.39 11.74
C GLN A 90 -41.44 12.10 12.46
N VAL A 91 -40.79 12.20 13.63
CA VAL A 91 -40.27 11.07 14.39
C VAL A 91 -41.03 10.96 15.71
N THR A 92 -41.71 9.85 15.89
CA THR A 92 -42.34 9.47 17.18
C THR A 92 -41.80 8.12 17.63
N VAL A 93 -42.18 7.67 18.83
CA VAL A 93 -41.79 6.35 19.36
C VAL A 93 -43.02 5.51 19.66
N SER A 94 -42.97 4.24 19.29
CA SER A 94 -43.90 3.22 19.75
C SER A 94 -43.11 2.05 20.32
N GLY A 95 -43.14 1.90 21.65
CA GLY A 95 -42.33 0.92 22.37
C GLY A 95 -40.83 1.12 22.12
N SER A 96 -40.22 0.19 21.40
CA SER A 96 -38.78 0.15 21.09
C SER A 96 -38.47 0.51 19.64
N THR A 97 -39.36 1.23 18.96
CA THR A 97 -39.22 1.57 17.53
C THR A 97 -39.47 3.04 17.26
N TYR A 98 -38.58 3.68 16.49
CA TYR A 98 -38.83 4.99 15.92
C TYR A 98 -39.82 4.84 14.78
N LEU A 99 -40.90 5.59 14.85
CA LEU A 99 -41.88 5.72 13.78
C LEU A 99 -41.54 7.00 13.01
N MET A 100 -41.15 6.86 11.75
CA MET A 100 -40.75 7.96 10.88
C MET A 100 -41.72 8.12 9.72
N GLN A 101 -42.35 9.28 9.64
CA GLN A 101 -43.20 9.67 8.51
C GLN A 101 -42.50 10.77 7.73
N GLN A 102 -42.20 10.53 6.45
CA GLN A 102 -41.68 11.60 5.61
C GLN A 102 -42.79 12.63 5.35
N THR A 103 -42.41 13.90 5.45
CA THR A 103 -43.27 15.05 5.25
C THR A 103 -42.57 16.11 4.42
N ALA A 104 -43.34 16.99 3.80
CA ALA A 104 -42.83 18.21 3.19
C ALA A 104 -43.73 19.38 3.59
N THR A 105 -43.13 20.54 3.87
CA THR A 105 -43.89 21.76 4.15
C THR A 105 -43.98 22.60 2.88
N CYS A 106 -45.18 23.07 2.58
CA CYS A 106 -45.40 24.03 1.52
C CYS A 106 -45.20 25.44 2.06
N THR A 107 -44.31 26.19 1.43
CA THR A 107 -43.97 27.58 1.80
C THR A 107 -44.81 28.60 1.04
N GLU A 108 -45.33 28.25 -0.14
CA GLU A 108 -46.17 29.12 -0.97
C GLU A 108 -47.10 28.29 -1.88
N VAL A 109 -48.34 28.75 -2.08
CA VAL A 109 -49.27 28.20 -3.08
C VAL A 109 -49.53 29.24 -4.15
N ASN A 110 -48.97 29.04 -5.35
CA ASN A 110 -48.98 30.03 -6.43
C ASN A 110 -50.04 29.70 -7.51
N TYR A 111 -51.15 30.42 -7.44
CA TYR A 111 -52.27 30.33 -8.39
C TYR A 111 -52.08 31.15 -9.67
N ASN A 112 -51.48 32.34 -9.60
CA ASN A 112 -51.62 33.35 -10.66
C ASN A 112 -50.93 33.01 -11.99
N TYR A 113 -50.02 32.04 -12.04
CA TYR A 113 -49.27 31.74 -13.26
C TYR A 113 -48.96 30.26 -13.51
N THR A 114 -48.99 29.38 -12.49
CA THR A 114 -48.44 28.01 -12.64
C THR A 114 -49.19 26.88 -11.93
N ASN A 115 -50.16 27.15 -11.04
CA ASN A 115 -50.83 26.14 -10.20
C ASN A 115 -49.84 25.26 -9.41
N THR A 116 -48.84 25.89 -8.78
CA THR A 116 -47.75 25.19 -8.08
C THR A 116 -47.79 25.37 -6.57
N PHE A 117 -47.37 24.32 -5.88
CA PHE A 117 -46.98 24.34 -4.48
C PHE A 117 -45.46 24.43 -4.42
N VAL A 118 -44.96 25.45 -3.71
CA VAL A 118 -43.53 25.62 -3.46
C VAL A 118 -43.17 24.87 -2.19
N THR A 119 -42.17 24.00 -2.29
CA THR A 119 -41.61 23.20 -1.20
C THR A 119 -40.09 23.30 -1.25
N ASP A 120 -39.41 22.76 -0.24
CA ASP A 120 -38.02 22.36 -0.45
C ASP A 120 -37.92 21.30 -1.57
N PRO A 121 -36.77 21.13 -2.25
CA PRO A 121 -36.58 20.05 -3.21
C PRO A 121 -36.80 18.67 -2.57
N LEU A 122 -37.76 17.90 -3.10
CA LEU A 122 -38.18 16.60 -2.56
C LEU A 122 -37.70 15.43 -3.43
N ALA A 123 -37.43 14.29 -2.80
CA ALA A 123 -37.12 13.04 -3.49
C ALA A 123 -38.39 12.30 -3.95
N ILE A 124 -39.18 12.92 -4.82
CA ILE A 124 -40.44 12.37 -5.36
C ILE A 124 -40.48 12.51 -6.89
N ALA A 125 -41.18 11.60 -7.55
CA ALA A 125 -41.38 11.58 -9.00
C ALA A 125 -42.82 11.97 -9.38
N THR A 126 -43.01 12.39 -10.63
CA THR A 126 -44.35 12.59 -11.19
C THR A 126 -45.12 11.26 -11.16
N GLY A 127 -46.33 11.29 -10.59
CA GLY A 127 -47.16 10.11 -10.37
C GLY A 127 -47.08 9.54 -8.95
N ASP A 128 -46.21 10.05 -8.08
CA ASP A 128 -46.15 9.59 -6.68
C ASP A 128 -47.37 10.07 -5.88
N PRO A 129 -47.97 9.21 -5.04
CA PRO A 129 -49.06 9.60 -4.15
C PRO A 129 -48.54 10.39 -2.94
N ILE A 130 -49.25 11.45 -2.56
CA ILE A 130 -49.02 12.21 -1.34
C ILE A 130 -50.36 12.46 -0.63
N ILE A 131 -50.34 12.56 0.69
CA ILE A 131 -51.52 13.00 1.45
C ILE A 131 -51.42 14.51 1.68
N TYR A 132 -52.40 15.24 1.18
CA TYR A 132 -52.48 16.69 1.38
C TYR A 132 -53.05 17.00 2.76
N ASN A 133 -52.32 17.76 3.56
CA ASN A 133 -52.79 18.26 4.84
C ASN A 133 -52.67 19.78 4.88
N SER A 134 -53.72 20.50 5.24
CA SER A 134 -53.67 21.95 5.38
C SER A 134 -54.65 22.47 6.42
N THR A 135 -54.23 23.52 7.11
CA THR A 135 -55.10 24.29 8.00
C THR A 135 -55.94 25.35 7.26
N ALA A 136 -55.74 25.52 5.95
CA ALA A 136 -56.50 26.47 5.13
C ALA A 136 -57.20 25.80 3.95
N THR A 137 -58.31 26.41 3.53
CA THR A 137 -59.08 26.00 2.36
C THR A 137 -58.43 26.52 1.08
N ILE A 138 -57.97 25.61 0.23
CA ILE A 138 -57.47 25.92 -1.12
C ILE A 138 -58.54 25.54 -2.13
N ASN A 139 -59.06 26.52 -2.85
CA ASN A 139 -60.17 26.36 -3.79
C ASN A 139 -59.69 25.86 -5.16
N ILE A 140 -60.55 25.09 -5.83
CA ILE A 140 -60.31 24.52 -7.15
C ILE A 140 -61.15 25.30 -8.18
N SER A 141 -60.54 25.64 -9.32
CA SER A 141 -61.22 26.26 -10.46
C SER A 141 -62.34 25.36 -10.99
N GLY A 142 -63.57 25.87 -11.06
CA GLY A 142 -64.76 25.09 -11.44
C GLY A 142 -65.61 24.59 -10.26
N GLY A 143 -65.19 24.85 -9.01
CA GLY A 143 -65.95 24.55 -7.79
C GLY A 143 -65.29 23.49 -6.92
N GLY A 144 -65.45 23.62 -5.59
CA GLY A 144 -64.83 22.73 -4.59
C GLY A 144 -63.50 23.23 -4.03
N SER A 145 -62.89 22.42 -3.18
CA SER A 145 -61.60 22.70 -2.54
C SER A 145 -60.77 21.43 -2.37
N LEU A 146 -59.46 21.58 -2.20
CA LEU A 146 -58.60 20.46 -1.80
C LEU A 146 -59.00 19.98 -0.41
N VAL A 147 -59.16 18.67 -0.27
CA VAL A 147 -59.70 18.05 0.95
C VAL A 147 -58.54 17.58 1.82
N ASN A 148 -58.48 18.09 3.05
CA ASN A 148 -57.48 17.68 4.05
C ASN A 148 -57.53 16.16 4.30
N GLY A 149 -56.38 15.50 4.35
CA GLY A 149 -56.25 14.06 4.49
C GLY A 149 -56.47 13.25 3.21
N THR A 150 -56.73 13.91 2.07
CA THR A 150 -56.96 13.21 0.79
C THR A 150 -55.65 12.93 0.06
N THR A 151 -55.58 11.75 -0.57
CA THR A 151 -54.46 11.39 -1.45
C THR A 151 -54.58 12.08 -2.80
N TYR A 152 -53.53 12.79 -3.19
CA TYR A 152 -53.34 13.38 -4.51
C TYR A 152 -52.05 12.84 -5.14
N TYR A 153 -51.86 13.05 -6.43
CA TYR A 153 -50.69 12.58 -7.16
C TYR A 153 -49.83 13.74 -7.64
N VAL A 154 -48.52 13.63 -7.44
CA VAL A 154 -47.56 14.70 -7.69
C VAL A 154 -47.31 14.85 -9.19
N ILE A 155 -47.25 16.09 -9.66
CA ILE A 155 -46.60 16.46 -10.93
C ILE A 155 -45.40 17.32 -10.56
N VAL A 156 -44.19 16.82 -10.79
CA VAL A 156 -42.97 17.59 -10.54
C VAL A 156 -42.78 18.59 -11.67
N ASP A 157 -42.90 19.88 -11.35
CA ASP A 157 -42.75 20.98 -12.32
C ASP A 157 -41.28 21.41 -12.44
N SER A 158 -40.61 21.56 -11.29
CA SER A 158 -39.17 21.83 -11.16
C SER A 158 -38.71 21.50 -9.73
N PRO A 159 -37.40 21.45 -9.42
CA PRO A 159 -36.93 21.22 -8.05
C PRO A 159 -37.57 22.20 -7.05
N GLY A 160 -38.28 21.68 -6.04
CA GLY A 160 -39.00 22.48 -5.03
C GLY A 160 -40.34 23.05 -5.51
N ARG A 161 -40.86 22.62 -6.67
CA ARG A 161 -42.19 23.02 -7.17
C ARG A 161 -42.96 21.82 -7.69
N ILE A 162 -44.14 21.59 -7.11
CA ILE A 162 -45.02 20.50 -7.49
C ILE A 162 -46.42 21.00 -7.83
N LYS A 163 -47.17 20.22 -8.62
CA LYS A 163 -48.62 20.36 -8.80
C LYS A 163 -49.29 19.07 -8.32
N LEU A 164 -50.60 19.15 -8.09
CA LEU A 164 -51.39 17.99 -7.66
C LEU A 164 -52.31 17.56 -8.79
N ALA A 165 -52.55 16.25 -8.89
CA ALA A 165 -53.51 15.62 -9.78
C ALA A 165 -54.45 14.70 -8.99
N THR A 166 -55.65 14.49 -9.52
CA THR A 166 -56.68 13.63 -8.89
C THR A 166 -56.41 12.13 -9.06
N SER A 167 -55.53 11.74 -9.99
CA SER A 167 -55.16 10.35 -10.23
C SER A 167 -53.70 10.24 -10.72
N GLN A 168 -53.09 9.07 -10.55
CA GLN A 168 -51.74 8.79 -11.06
C GLN A 168 -51.67 8.98 -12.58
N GLN A 169 -52.71 8.54 -13.30
CA GLN A 169 -52.79 8.69 -14.76
C GLN A 169 -52.80 10.17 -15.16
N ASN A 170 -53.55 11.01 -14.44
CA ASN A 170 -53.58 12.45 -14.68
C ASN A 170 -52.21 13.09 -14.39
N ALA A 171 -51.53 12.66 -13.33
CA ALA A 171 -50.18 13.13 -13.03
C ALA A 171 -49.17 12.77 -14.14
N LEU A 172 -49.14 11.51 -14.57
CA LEU A 172 -48.26 11.05 -15.66
C LEU A 172 -48.61 11.71 -17.01
N ALA A 173 -49.86 12.09 -17.22
CA ALA A 173 -50.31 12.85 -18.39
C ALA A 173 -50.12 14.38 -18.24
N GLY A 174 -49.59 14.87 -17.12
CA GLY A 174 -49.40 16.31 -16.87
C GLY A 174 -50.69 17.11 -16.64
N THR A 175 -51.81 16.45 -16.35
CA THR A 175 -53.12 17.07 -16.11
C THR A 175 -53.25 17.45 -14.64
N ALA A 176 -52.86 18.69 -14.31
CA ALA A 176 -52.91 19.24 -12.95
C ALA A 176 -54.32 19.72 -12.54
N ILE A 177 -54.58 19.73 -11.23
CA ILE A 177 -55.70 20.43 -10.61
C ILE A 177 -55.44 21.93 -10.72
N ASN A 178 -56.40 22.67 -11.29
CA ASN A 178 -56.34 24.12 -11.37
C ASN A 178 -56.82 24.74 -10.06
N LEU A 179 -55.96 25.50 -9.39
CA LEU A 179 -56.31 26.19 -8.13
C LEU A 179 -57.12 27.46 -8.46
N SER A 180 -57.73 28.15 -7.48
CA SER A 180 -58.47 29.41 -7.71
C SER A 180 -58.27 30.50 -6.66
N ASN A 181 -57.39 30.29 -5.68
CA ASN A 181 -57.00 31.28 -4.67
C ASN A 181 -55.51 31.19 -4.36
N TYR A 182 -54.88 32.33 -4.04
CA TYR A 182 -53.50 32.41 -3.58
C TYR A 182 -53.47 32.29 -2.05
N VAL A 183 -52.53 31.52 -1.51
CA VAL A 183 -52.28 31.44 -0.06
C VAL A 183 -50.87 31.96 0.20
N TYR A 184 -50.77 33.10 0.90
CA TYR A 184 -49.49 33.74 1.21
C TYR A 184 -48.64 32.87 2.15
N PRO A 185 -47.30 32.90 2.00
CA PRO A 185 -46.38 32.31 2.97
C PRO A 185 -46.72 32.74 4.41
N GLY A 186 -46.89 31.77 5.31
CA GLY A 186 -47.18 32.01 6.73
C GLY A 186 -48.65 32.21 7.11
N SER A 187 -49.58 32.25 6.14
CA SER A 187 -51.03 32.38 6.41
C SER A 187 -51.74 31.04 6.69
N ALA A 188 -51.10 29.92 6.37
CA ALA A 188 -51.57 28.56 6.62
C ALA A 188 -50.41 27.58 6.67
N THR A 189 -50.55 26.48 7.42
CA THR A 189 -49.58 25.37 7.39
C THR A 189 -50.10 24.29 6.45
N THR A 190 -49.58 24.28 5.22
CA THR A 190 -49.81 23.19 4.27
C THR A 190 -48.64 22.23 4.33
N THR A 191 -48.91 20.94 4.55
CA THR A 191 -47.92 19.87 4.59
C THR A 191 -48.37 18.70 3.72
N PHE A 192 -47.39 17.96 3.20
CA PHE A 192 -47.61 16.75 2.45
C PHE A 192 -47.03 15.57 3.21
N THR A 193 -47.80 14.51 3.39
CA THR A 193 -47.28 13.23 3.86
C THR A 193 -46.83 12.41 2.67
N ILE A 194 -45.58 11.95 2.69
CA ILE A 194 -44.94 11.24 1.59
C ILE A 194 -44.69 9.80 2.04
N GLY A 195 -45.17 8.84 1.26
CA GLY A 195 -44.99 7.42 1.55
C GLY A 195 -45.62 6.94 2.86
N PRO A 196 -45.41 5.67 3.21
CA PRO A 196 -45.97 5.07 4.42
C PRO A 196 -45.22 5.51 5.69
N LEU A 197 -45.83 5.27 6.85
CA LEU A 197 -45.16 5.35 8.14
C LEU A 197 -44.15 4.21 8.26
N LEU A 198 -42.89 4.54 8.52
CA LEU A 198 -41.81 3.56 8.58
C LEU A 198 -41.35 3.28 10.01
N GLN A 199 -40.94 2.05 10.27
CA GLN A 199 -40.39 1.59 11.54
C GLN A 199 -38.88 1.47 11.42
N ASN A 200 -38.11 2.27 12.18
CA ASN A 200 -36.64 2.28 12.15
C ASN A 200 -36.08 2.21 10.70
N PRO A 201 -36.55 3.06 9.77
CA PRO A 201 -36.17 2.92 8.36
C PRO A 201 -34.68 3.09 8.11
N ASN A 202 -34.17 2.35 7.13
CA ASN A 202 -32.90 2.69 6.50
C ASN A 202 -33.16 3.83 5.50
N LEU A 203 -32.49 4.94 5.71
CA LEU A 203 -32.57 6.14 4.89
C LEU A 203 -31.43 6.11 3.87
N THR A 204 -31.74 6.39 2.61
CA THR A 204 -30.74 6.54 1.55
C THR A 204 -30.77 7.98 1.07
N VAL A 205 -29.66 8.68 1.21
CA VAL A 205 -29.48 10.06 0.78
C VAL A 205 -28.21 10.17 -0.05
N ARG A 206 -27.97 11.31 -0.69
CA ARG A 206 -26.71 11.60 -1.38
C ARG A 206 -25.92 12.65 -0.62
N GLN A 207 -24.61 12.73 -0.84
CA GLN A 207 -23.82 13.86 -0.37
C GLN A 207 -24.48 15.18 -0.80
N SER A 208 -24.44 16.17 0.10
CA SER A 208 -25.11 17.48 -0.02
C SER A 208 -26.63 17.47 0.19
N ASP A 209 -27.28 16.34 0.45
CA ASP A 209 -28.67 16.31 0.91
C ASP A 209 -28.78 16.71 2.39
N VAL A 210 -29.97 17.17 2.79
CA VAL A 210 -30.28 17.59 4.15
C VAL A 210 -31.38 16.69 4.72
N ILE A 211 -31.10 16.09 5.88
CA ILE A 211 -32.07 15.30 6.64
C ILE A 211 -32.53 16.12 7.82
N ILE A 212 -33.83 16.24 8.02
CA ILE A 212 -34.46 16.97 9.12
C ILE A 212 -35.31 15.98 9.90
N PHE A 213 -34.93 15.69 11.13
CA PHE A 213 -35.75 14.89 12.05
C PHE A 213 -36.50 15.82 12.99
N SER A 214 -37.81 15.91 12.80
CA SER A 214 -38.73 16.59 13.73
C SER A 214 -39.15 15.60 14.81
N ILE A 215 -38.47 15.65 15.94
CA ILE A 215 -38.58 14.68 17.03
C ILE A 215 -39.74 15.05 17.96
N ASN A 216 -40.58 14.06 18.26
CA ASN A 216 -41.52 14.02 19.37
C ASN A 216 -41.47 12.62 20.01
N ALA A 217 -40.40 12.36 20.75
CA ALA A 217 -40.00 11.05 21.26
C ALA A 217 -39.55 11.15 22.72
N ALA A 218 -40.48 11.44 23.62
CA ALA A 218 -40.20 11.62 25.05
C ALA A 218 -39.39 10.44 25.64
N GLY A 219 -38.32 10.75 26.38
CA GLY A 219 -37.41 9.76 26.97
C GLY A 219 -36.38 9.16 26.00
N HIS A 220 -36.47 9.48 24.70
CA HIS A 220 -35.67 8.86 23.65
C HIS A 220 -34.97 9.90 22.75
N PRO A 221 -33.92 10.55 23.27
CA PRO A 221 -33.19 11.57 22.51
C PRO A 221 -32.52 10.96 21.27
N LEU A 222 -32.53 11.69 20.15
CA LEU A 222 -31.94 11.22 18.88
C LEU A 222 -30.53 11.81 18.66
N PHE A 223 -29.58 10.93 18.35
CA PHE A 223 -28.21 11.28 17.96
C PHE A 223 -27.87 10.67 16.60
N ILE A 224 -26.86 11.22 15.94
CA ILE A 224 -26.29 10.67 14.71
C ILE A 224 -24.83 10.28 14.98
N GLN A 225 -24.49 9.03 14.65
CA GLN A 225 -23.14 8.48 14.82
C GLN A 225 -22.64 7.77 13.56
N ASP A 226 -21.33 7.54 13.47
CA ASP A 226 -20.67 6.97 12.28
C ASP A 226 -20.49 5.44 12.32
N THR A 227 -20.93 4.80 13.41
CA THR A 227 -20.75 3.35 13.64
C THR A 227 -22.08 2.72 14.03
N ALA A 228 -22.31 1.49 13.56
CA ALA A 228 -23.52 0.75 13.87
C ALA A 228 -23.63 0.41 15.36
N GLY A 229 -24.86 0.14 15.81
CA GLY A 229 -25.13 -0.39 17.15
C GLY A 229 -25.65 0.67 18.11
N GLN A 230 -25.40 0.46 19.41
CA GLN A 230 -25.88 1.32 20.48
C GLN A 230 -25.26 2.71 20.41
N TYR A 231 -25.93 3.68 21.04
CA TYR A 231 -25.37 5.01 21.24
C TYR A 231 -23.97 4.93 21.86
N ASN A 232 -23.01 5.61 21.23
CA ASN A 232 -21.67 5.76 21.74
C ASN A 232 -21.23 7.22 21.58
N SER A 233 -20.97 7.89 22.71
CA SER A 233 -20.58 9.29 22.75
C SER A 233 -19.31 9.60 21.96
N THR A 234 -18.40 8.64 21.76
CA THR A 234 -17.17 8.81 20.95
C THR A 234 -17.42 8.67 19.45
N ARG A 235 -18.61 8.19 19.05
CA ARG A 235 -19.00 7.97 17.65
C ARG A 235 -19.98 9.02 17.12
N VAL A 236 -20.53 9.85 18.00
CA VAL A 236 -21.45 10.94 17.63
C VAL A 236 -20.74 11.92 16.70
N LEU A 237 -21.43 12.33 15.63
CA LEU A 237 -20.93 13.34 14.69
C LEU A 237 -21.03 14.72 15.35
N ASN A 238 -19.95 15.19 15.96
CA ASN A 238 -19.87 16.50 16.60
C ASN A 238 -18.44 17.06 16.54
N ASP A 239 -18.26 18.31 16.95
CA ASP A 239 -16.97 19.01 16.88
C ASP A 239 -15.92 18.50 17.90
N THR A 240 -16.31 17.59 18.80
CA THR A 240 -15.39 16.92 19.74
C THR A 240 -14.76 15.68 19.11
N ASN A 241 -15.56 14.84 18.45
CA ASN A 241 -15.11 13.61 17.82
C ASN A 241 -14.58 13.84 16.39
N TYR A 242 -14.97 14.95 15.77
CA TYR A 242 -14.51 15.40 14.47
C TYR A 242 -13.94 16.82 14.60
N ARG A 243 -12.75 17.09 14.09
CA ARG A 243 -12.17 18.45 14.19
C ARG A 243 -12.94 19.45 13.32
N SER A 244 -13.56 20.45 13.94
CA SER A 244 -14.10 21.64 13.25
C SER A 244 -12.97 22.66 12.99
N ASN A 245 -12.04 22.36 12.09
CA ASN A 245 -10.98 23.31 11.76
C ASN A 245 -11.48 24.40 10.80
N THR A 246 -10.91 25.60 10.89
CA THR A 246 -11.00 26.76 9.99
C THR A 246 -10.86 26.43 8.49
N TYR A 247 -10.32 25.26 8.14
CA TYR A 247 -10.13 24.78 6.77
C TYR A 247 -11.26 23.89 6.23
N ILE A 248 -12.14 23.33 7.08
CA ILE A 248 -13.31 22.51 6.68
C ILE A 248 -14.60 23.31 6.87
N SER A 249 -14.61 24.56 6.43
CA SER A 249 -15.70 25.54 6.62
C SER A 249 -17.04 25.15 5.97
N TYR A 250 -17.05 24.12 5.14
CA TYR A 250 -18.20 23.64 4.37
C TYR A 250 -18.82 22.35 4.93
N ARG A 251 -18.21 21.71 5.96
CA ARG A 251 -18.80 20.57 6.67
C ARG A 251 -19.53 21.07 7.90
N SER A 252 -20.84 20.84 7.97
CA SER A 252 -21.64 21.11 9.17
C SER A 252 -21.86 19.83 9.97
N THR A 253 -21.56 19.85 11.26
CA THR A 253 -21.97 18.77 12.17
C THR A 253 -23.49 18.81 12.39
N PRO A 254 -24.15 17.66 12.60
CA PRO A 254 -25.58 17.66 12.84
C PRO A 254 -25.94 18.52 14.05
N THR A 255 -26.95 19.38 13.89
CA THR A 255 -27.32 20.38 14.88
C THR A 255 -28.38 19.84 15.85
N ASN A 256 -28.37 20.37 17.07
CA ASN A 256 -29.39 20.10 18.10
C ASN A 256 -29.58 18.60 18.40
N GLN A 257 -28.52 17.80 18.27
CA GLN A 257 -28.55 16.37 18.62
C GLN A 257 -28.81 16.17 20.11
N GLY A 258 -29.40 15.04 20.47
CA GLY A 258 -29.73 14.69 21.85
C GLY A 258 -31.06 15.26 22.35
N VAL A 259 -31.86 15.87 21.48
CA VAL A 259 -33.22 16.29 21.83
C VAL A 259 -34.21 15.14 21.75
N GLN A 260 -35.15 15.12 22.70
CA GLN A 260 -36.33 14.24 22.72
C GLN A 260 -37.60 14.93 22.17
N SER A 261 -37.54 16.24 21.98
CA SER A 261 -38.56 17.07 21.34
C SER A 261 -37.87 18.25 20.66
N GLY A 262 -38.15 18.48 19.38
CA GLY A 262 -37.50 19.53 18.58
C GLY A 262 -36.87 18.97 17.30
N THR A 263 -36.01 19.75 16.64
CA THR A 263 -35.50 19.39 15.32
C THR A 263 -34.01 19.06 15.35
N VAL A 264 -33.62 17.89 14.84
CA VAL A 264 -32.22 17.54 14.53
C VAL A 264 -32.01 17.68 13.04
N ILE A 265 -30.97 18.39 12.60
CA ILE A 265 -30.67 18.60 11.18
C ILE A 265 -29.30 18.00 10.86
N PHE A 266 -29.23 17.18 9.82
CA PHE A 266 -27.99 16.65 9.28
C PHE A 266 -27.82 17.06 7.82
N ASN A 267 -26.92 18.02 7.59
CA ASN A 267 -26.46 18.35 6.25
C ASN A 267 -25.29 17.43 5.89
N THR A 268 -25.48 16.58 4.89
CA THR A 268 -24.47 15.60 4.44
C THR A 268 -23.38 16.21 3.56
N LEU A 269 -23.43 17.53 3.29
CA LEU A 269 -22.37 18.25 2.59
C LEU A 269 -21.03 18.11 3.33
N GLY A 270 -19.98 17.74 2.58
CA GLY A 270 -18.64 17.55 3.12
C GLY A 270 -18.44 16.29 3.98
N TRP A 271 -19.49 15.50 4.22
CA TRP A 271 -19.41 14.18 4.84
C TRP A 271 -19.02 13.12 3.80
N ARG A 272 -18.22 12.13 4.22
CA ARG A 272 -17.82 11.03 3.32
C ARG A 272 -19.04 10.20 2.96
N GLN A 273 -19.09 9.69 1.72
CA GLN A 273 -20.04 8.63 1.38
C GLN A 273 -19.83 7.40 2.27
N GLY A 274 -20.90 6.69 2.61
CA GLY A 274 -20.88 5.57 3.55
C GLY A 274 -22.12 5.49 4.44
N ASN A 275 -22.08 4.64 5.45
CA ASN A 275 -23.18 4.46 6.39
C ASN A 275 -22.96 5.27 7.67
N TYR A 276 -24.00 6.00 8.06
CA TYR A 276 -24.16 6.64 9.37
C TYR A 276 -25.40 6.08 10.03
N TYR A 277 -25.66 6.42 11.29
CA TYR A 277 -26.71 5.81 12.07
C TYR A 277 -27.40 6.86 12.93
N TYR A 278 -28.73 6.89 12.91
CA TYR A 278 -29.47 7.57 13.97
C TYR A 278 -29.72 6.58 15.10
N VAL A 279 -29.58 7.02 16.34
CA VAL A 279 -29.64 6.17 17.54
C VAL A 279 -30.32 6.92 18.68
N SER A 280 -30.94 6.18 19.60
CA SER A 280 -31.31 6.70 20.90
C SER A 280 -30.28 6.37 21.97
N GLN A 281 -29.97 7.35 22.83
CA GLN A 281 -29.11 7.13 23.99
C GLN A 281 -29.71 6.14 24.99
N ASN A 282 -31.03 6.12 25.12
CA ASN A 282 -31.72 5.40 26.19
C ASN A 282 -32.33 4.07 25.74
N ASN A 283 -32.33 3.76 24.44
CA ASN A 283 -32.87 2.50 23.92
C ASN A 283 -32.11 2.05 22.66
N ALA A 284 -31.42 0.92 22.78
CA ALA A 284 -30.60 0.32 21.72
C ALA A 284 -31.39 -0.10 20.47
N SER A 285 -32.69 -0.37 20.59
CA SER A 285 -33.55 -0.78 19.48
C SER A 285 -34.08 0.41 18.67
N LEU A 286 -33.99 1.62 19.21
CA LEU A 286 -34.35 2.86 18.52
C LEU A 286 -33.18 3.35 17.66
N THR A 287 -32.99 2.70 16.51
CA THR A 287 -31.89 2.99 15.59
C THR A 287 -32.24 2.66 14.15
N GLY A 288 -31.56 3.27 13.19
CA GLY A 288 -31.54 2.85 11.80
C GLY A 288 -30.38 3.47 11.04
N THR A 289 -30.20 3.05 9.80
CA THR A 289 -29.06 3.42 8.97
C THR A 289 -29.38 4.65 8.12
N ILE A 290 -28.40 5.51 7.90
CA ILE A 290 -28.39 6.59 6.91
C ILE A 290 -27.25 6.28 5.94
N THR A 291 -27.57 5.76 4.77
CA THR A 291 -26.62 5.51 3.69
C THR A 291 -26.45 6.77 2.85
N VAL A 292 -25.29 7.40 2.93
CA VAL A 292 -24.89 8.55 2.13
C VAL A 292 -24.18 8.07 0.87
N LEU A 293 -24.88 8.19 -0.26
CA LEU A 293 -24.38 7.88 -1.60
C LEU A 293 -23.53 9.05 -2.16
N PRO A 294 -22.61 8.78 -3.09
CA PRO A 294 -21.81 9.81 -3.76
C PRO A 294 -22.67 10.85 -4.50
N ASN A 295 -22.21 12.10 -4.52
CA ASN A 295 -22.79 13.17 -5.34
C ASN A 295 -21.72 14.08 -5.91
N THR A 296 -21.78 14.36 -7.22
CA THR A 296 -20.92 15.38 -7.87
C THR A 296 -21.21 16.80 -7.37
N TYR A 297 -22.35 17.03 -6.72
CA TYR A 297 -22.69 18.32 -6.10
C TYR A 297 -22.13 18.46 -4.67
N THR A 298 -21.08 17.73 -4.32
CA THR A 298 -20.33 17.93 -3.07
C THR A 298 -19.30 19.05 -3.20
N TYR A 299 -18.73 19.48 -2.08
CA TYR A 299 -17.59 20.38 -2.01
C TYR A 299 -16.36 19.58 -1.56
N LEU A 300 -15.25 19.72 -2.28
CA LEU A 300 -13.94 19.24 -1.83
C LEU A 300 -13.06 20.44 -1.51
N ASP A 301 -12.39 20.43 -0.36
CA ASP A 301 -11.21 21.28 -0.16
C ASP A 301 -9.94 20.58 -0.64
N ALA A 302 -8.83 21.32 -0.68
CA ALA A 302 -7.50 20.82 -1.02
C ALA A 302 -6.98 19.72 -0.06
N PHE A 303 -7.68 19.44 1.03
CA PHE A 303 -7.28 18.51 2.08
C PHE A 303 -8.22 17.29 2.24
N THR A 304 -9.37 17.28 1.57
CA THR A 304 -10.26 16.12 1.42
C THR A 304 -9.66 15.17 0.40
N THR A 305 -9.30 13.99 0.88
CA THR A 305 -8.45 13.06 0.13
C THR A 305 -9.15 12.36 -1.02
N GLU A 306 -10.49 12.37 -1.12
CA GLU A 306 -11.21 11.60 -2.13
C GLU A 306 -12.43 12.36 -2.70
N PRO A 307 -12.49 12.56 -4.03
CA PRO A 307 -13.69 12.99 -4.73
C PRO A 307 -14.85 12.00 -4.59
N PRO A 308 -16.10 12.39 -4.92
CA PRO A 308 -17.20 11.43 -4.97
C PRO A 308 -16.85 10.28 -5.91
N TYR A 309 -17.14 9.06 -5.47
CA TYR A 309 -16.74 7.87 -6.19
C TYR A 309 -17.81 6.79 -6.25
N TRP A 310 -17.74 5.97 -7.27
CA TRP A 310 -18.60 4.81 -7.48
C TRP A 310 -17.75 3.57 -7.62
N ASP A 311 -18.04 2.56 -6.82
CA ASP A 311 -17.42 1.26 -6.95
C ASP A 311 -18.21 0.44 -7.97
N TYR A 312 -17.51 -0.14 -8.94
CA TYR A 312 -18.09 -0.96 -9.99
C TYR A 312 -17.32 -2.28 -10.12
N THR A 313 -18.05 -3.38 -10.25
CA THR A 313 -17.47 -4.69 -10.54
C THR A 313 -17.65 -4.98 -12.01
N VAL A 314 -16.54 -4.98 -12.76
CA VAL A 314 -16.52 -5.53 -14.11
C VAL A 314 -16.69 -7.05 -13.98
N PRO A 315 -17.74 -7.65 -14.57
CA PRO A 315 -17.99 -9.07 -14.45
C PRO A 315 -16.87 -9.88 -15.13
N PRO A 316 -16.62 -11.13 -14.68
CA PRO A 316 -15.70 -12.03 -15.36
C PRO A 316 -16.16 -12.31 -16.79
N SER A 317 -15.24 -12.65 -17.67
CA SER A 317 -15.56 -13.08 -19.04
C SER A 317 -14.47 -14.00 -19.58
N GLY A 318 -14.83 -15.17 -20.11
CA GLY A 318 -13.85 -16.16 -20.58
C GLY A 318 -12.87 -16.53 -19.47
N LEU A 319 -11.57 -16.30 -19.71
CA LEU A 319 -10.50 -16.61 -18.76
C LEU A 319 -10.21 -15.48 -17.74
N ARG A 320 -10.76 -14.27 -17.92
CA ARG A 320 -10.52 -13.16 -16.99
C ARG A 320 -11.46 -13.21 -15.78
N SER A 321 -10.89 -12.98 -14.61
CA SER A 321 -11.63 -12.84 -13.34
C SER A 321 -12.45 -11.55 -13.30
N SER A 322 -13.34 -11.40 -12.31
CA SER A 322 -13.95 -10.10 -12.02
C SER A 322 -12.88 -9.06 -11.64
N LEU A 323 -13.16 -7.79 -11.93
CA LEU A 323 -12.32 -6.65 -11.57
C LEU A 323 -13.15 -5.60 -10.85
N GLN A 324 -12.79 -5.28 -9.60
CA GLN A 324 -13.38 -4.18 -8.85
C GLN A 324 -12.56 -2.92 -9.07
N VAL A 325 -13.25 -1.85 -9.48
CA VAL A 325 -12.68 -0.52 -9.66
C VAL A 325 -13.51 0.51 -8.90
N ARG A 326 -12.84 1.59 -8.52
CA ARG A 326 -13.44 2.81 -7.99
C ARG A 326 -13.28 3.92 -9.01
N VAL A 327 -14.39 4.47 -9.47
CA VAL A 327 -14.42 5.57 -10.44
C VAL A 327 -14.72 6.86 -9.71
N TYR A 328 -13.81 7.82 -9.77
CA TYR A 328 -13.96 9.14 -9.16
C TYR A 328 -14.49 10.13 -10.20
N ARG A 329 -15.33 11.08 -9.77
CA ARG A 329 -15.71 12.26 -10.58
C ARG A 329 -15.35 13.55 -9.86
N TYR A 330 -15.04 14.58 -10.64
CA TYR A 330 -14.81 15.91 -10.09
C TYR A 330 -16.09 16.47 -9.44
N PRO A 331 -15.98 17.12 -8.27
CA PRO A 331 -17.10 17.79 -7.63
C PRO A 331 -17.43 19.11 -8.34
N ARG A 332 -18.48 19.79 -7.89
CA ARG A 332 -18.98 21.04 -8.48
C ARG A 332 -17.95 22.17 -8.52
N ASN A 333 -17.07 22.27 -7.52
CA ASN A 333 -16.17 23.42 -7.35
C ASN A 333 -14.86 23.33 -8.16
N TYR A 334 -14.71 22.34 -9.04
CA TYR A 334 -13.57 22.21 -9.94
C TYR A 334 -13.89 22.76 -11.33
N SER A 335 -12.86 23.08 -12.12
CA SER A 335 -13.01 23.60 -13.48
C SER A 335 -13.64 22.63 -14.48
N TYR A 336 -13.80 21.36 -14.11
CA TYR A 336 -14.36 20.28 -14.95
C TYR A 336 -15.37 19.47 -14.15
N PRO A 337 -16.45 20.09 -13.65
CA PRO A 337 -17.36 19.44 -12.72
C PRO A 337 -18.00 18.22 -13.39
N LYS A 338 -18.23 17.16 -12.60
CA LYS A 338 -18.84 15.89 -13.04
C LYS A 338 -18.02 15.05 -14.03
N ALA A 339 -16.91 15.54 -14.57
CA ALA A 339 -16.03 14.74 -15.42
C ALA A 339 -15.34 13.62 -14.61
N ILE A 340 -14.86 12.57 -15.27
CA ILE A 340 -14.06 11.54 -14.61
C ILE A 340 -12.77 12.18 -14.07
N ALA A 341 -12.47 11.91 -12.79
CA ALA A 341 -11.28 12.41 -12.09
C ALA A 341 -10.20 11.35 -11.93
N GLY A 342 -10.58 10.07 -11.99
CA GLY A 342 -9.65 8.96 -11.86
C GLY A 342 -10.37 7.61 -11.77
N VAL A 343 -9.62 6.54 -12.03
CA VAL A 343 -10.07 5.18 -11.77
C VAL A 343 -9.00 4.45 -10.97
N LYS A 344 -9.38 3.91 -9.82
CA LYS A 344 -8.52 3.13 -8.93
C LYS A 344 -8.91 1.67 -8.99
N VAL A 345 -7.93 0.79 -9.11
CA VAL A 345 -8.11 -0.66 -9.02
C VAL A 345 -8.18 -1.05 -7.55
N LEU A 346 -9.17 -1.87 -7.20
CA LEU A 346 -9.38 -2.38 -5.84
C LEU A 346 -9.05 -3.87 -5.69
N SER A 347 -9.10 -4.63 -6.79
CA SER A 347 -8.84 -6.07 -6.78
C SER A 347 -7.35 -6.40 -6.83
N ILE A 348 -6.83 -6.98 -5.74
CA ILE A 348 -5.41 -7.37 -5.61
C ILE A 348 -5.04 -8.68 -6.34
N ASN A 349 -6.00 -9.57 -6.59
CA ASN A 349 -5.77 -10.91 -7.15
C ASN A 349 -6.59 -11.14 -8.44
N THR A 350 -6.63 -10.16 -9.33
CA THR A 350 -7.22 -10.39 -10.67
C THR A 350 -6.35 -11.35 -11.47
N SER A 351 -6.95 -12.06 -12.43
CA SER A 351 -6.21 -12.99 -13.30
C SER A 351 -6.82 -13.04 -14.69
N GLY A 352 -6.02 -13.39 -15.69
CA GLY A 352 -6.46 -13.63 -17.07
C GLY A 352 -6.72 -12.37 -17.88
N TRP A 353 -6.41 -11.18 -17.34
CA TRP A 353 -6.56 -9.91 -18.06
C TRP A 353 -5.38 -9.63 -18.98
N SER A 354 -5.60 -8.81 -20.00
CA SER A 354 -4.55 -8.26 -20.86
C SER A 354 -4.44 -6.75 -20.72
N THR A 355 -3.24 -6.20 -20.86
CA THR A 355 -3.05 -4.74 -20.98
C THR A 355 -3.84 -4.21 -22.18
N ASN A 356 -4.48 -3.05 -22.04
CA ASN A 356 -5.37 -2.45 -23.05
C ASN A 356 -6.66 -3.26 -23.38
N GLU A 357 -7.03 -4.25 -22.58
CA GLU A 357 -8.26 -5.01 -22.81
C GLU A 357 -9.52 -4.12 -22.79
N VAL A 358 -10.47 -4.42 -23.68
CA VAL A 358 -11.68 -3.61 -23.89
C VAL A 358 -12.80 -4.05 -22.97
N PHE A 359 -13.37 -3.09 -22.24
CA PHE A 359 -14.61 -3.27 -21.48
C PHE A 359 -15.29 -1.92 -21.23
N THR A 360 -16.58 -1.95 -20.91
CA THR A 360 -17.37 -0.74 -20.67
C THR A 360 -17.91 -0.73 -19.25
N ILE A 361 -17.80 0.42 -18.58
CA ILE A 361 -18.51 0.72 -17.35
C ILE A 361 -19.71 1.61 -17.71
N PRO A 362 -20.95 1.15 -17.49
CA PRO A 362 -22.13 1.95 -17.81
C PRO A 362 -22.17 3.25 -17.02
N GLY A 363 -22.39 4.37 -17.71
CA GLY A 363 -22.44 5.71 -17.15
C GLY A 363 -23.45 5.86 -16.01
N ASN A 364 -24.60 5.19 -16.10
CA ASN A 364 -25.63 5.20 -15.03
C ASN A 364 -25.19 4.50 -13.73
N GLN A 365 -24.15 3.66 -13.76
CA GLN A 365 -23.56 3.02 -12.58
C GLN A 365 -22.49 3.89 -11.92
N ILE A 366 -22.03 4.96 -12.59
CA ILE A 366 -20.94 5.81 -12.13
C ILE A 366 -21.33 7.29 -12.07
N GLY A 367 -22.60 7.60 -11.81
CA GLY A 367 -23.08 8.97 -11.61
C GLY A 367 -23.30 9.80 -12.88
N GLY A 368 -23.30 9.18 -14.07
CA GLY A 368 -23.67 9.78 -15.35
C GLY A 368 -24.92 9.13 -15.96
N SER A 369 -25.08 9.22 -17.28
CA SER A 369 -26.17 8.58 -18.04
C SER A 369 -25.63 7.61 -19.07
N THR A 370 -26.28 6.46 -19.29
CA THR A 370 -25.91 5.53 -20.36
C THR A 370 -26.72 5.81 -21.64
N PRO A 371 -26.11 5.81 -22.84
CA PRO A 371 -24.69 5.54 -23.13
C PRO A 371 -23.78 6.79 -23.08
N ALA A 372 -24.34 7.99 -22.94
CA ALA A 372 -23.61 9.25 -23.12
C ALA A 372 -22.41 9.45 -22.18
N SER A 373 -22.42 8.82 -21.01
CA SER A 373 -21.38 8.89 -19.99
C SER A 373 -20.72 7.54 -19.70
N ASP A 374 -20.87 6.56 -20.60
CA ASP A 374 -20.21 5.27 -20.49
C ASP A 374 -18.69 5.45 -20.55
N LEU A 375 -17.98 4.76 -19.66
CA LEU A 375 -16.52 4.75 -19.63
C LEU A 375 -16.01 3.50 -20.33
N ILE A 376 -15.47 3.69 -21.54
CA ILE A 376 -14.98 2.61 -22.40
C ILE A 376 -13.46 2.51 -22.24
N PHE A 377 -12.98 1.39 -21.70
CA PHE A 377 -11.57 1.04 -21.64
C PHE A 377 -11.11 0.37 -22.93
N GLY A 378 -9.83 0.51 -23.27
CA GLY A 378 -9.22 -0.15 -24.40
C GLY A 378 -7.77 0.27 -24.60
N VAL A 379 -7.34 0.33 -25.87
CA VAL A 379 -6.01 0.82 -26.25
C VAL A 379 -5.87 2.29 -25.88
N ASN A 380 -4.88 2.60 -25.02
CA ASN A 380 -4.70 3.94 -24.51
C ASN A 380 -4.44 4.96 -25.65
N ASN A 381 -5.24 6.01 -25.68
CA ASN A 381 -5.08 7.14 -26.60
C ASN A 381 -5.69 8.40 -25.95
N SER A 382 -5.68 9.54 -26.64
CA SER A 382 -6.13 10.83 -26.10
C SER A 382 -7.56 10.88 -25.52
N THR A 383 -8.41 9.91 -25.85
CA THR A 383 -9.81 9.81 -25.37
C THR A 383 -10.16 8.49 -24.71
N THR A 384 -9.31 7.46 -24.85
CA THR A 384 -9.57 6.11 -24.33
C THR A 384 -8.62 5.79 -23.18
N PRO A 385 -9.12 5.57 -21.95
CA PRO A 385 -8.32 5.06 -20.85
C PRO A 385 -7.97 3.59 -21.07
N SER A 386 -6.97 3.11 -20.34
CA SER A 386 -6.54 1.71 -20.42
C SER A 386 -6.30 1.11 -19.04
N ILE A 387 -6.21 -0.21 -18.98
CA ILE A 387 -5.66 -0.93 -17.84
C ILE A 387 -4.26 -1.45 -18.18
N VAL A 388 -3.40 -1.52 -17.18
CA VAL A 388 -2.09 -2.18 -17.26
C VAL A 388 -2.11 -3.44 -16.42
N THR A 389 -1.57 -4.51 -16.98
CA THR A 389 -1.45 -5.80 -16.33
C THR A 389 0.01 -6.16 -16.06
N THR A 390 0.24 -7.08 -15.12
CA THR A 390 1.51 -7.74 -14.86
C THR A 390 1.29 -9.23 -14.65
N ASN A 391 2.37 -9.99 -14.59
CA ASN A 391 2.33 -11.36 -14.10
C ASN A 391 3.01 -11.38 -12.74
N LEU A 392 2.34 -11.98 -11.76
CA LEU A 392 2.95 -12.27 -10.47
C LEU A 392 3.50 -13.70 -10.51
N GLY A 393 4.81 -13.86 -10.50
CA GLY A 393 5.47 -15.15 -10.67
C GLY A 393 5.74 -15.90 -9.35
N ALA A 394 5.89 -17.22 -9.45
CA ALA A 394 6.39 -18.07 -8.39
C ALA A 394 7.06 -19.31 -9.00
N GLY A 395 7.69 -20.14 -8.17
CA GLY A 395 8.34 -21.40 -8.59
C GLY A 395 9.64 -21.17 -9.37
N VAL A 396 9.55 -20.73 -10.62
CA VAL A 396 10.71 -20.49 -11.51
C VAL A 396 10.87 -19.03 -11.93
N ASN A 397 9.84 -18.20 -11.72
CA ASN A 397 9.83 -16.80 -12.12
C ASN A 397 9.86 -15.88 -10.90
N PHE A 398 10.49 -14.72 -11.05
CA PHE A 398 10.39 -13.62 -10.09
C PHE A 398 8.94 -13.30 -9.76
N TYR A 399 8.71 -12.86 -8.53
CA TYR A 399 7.39 -12.41 -8.10
C TYR A 399 6.85 -11.29 -8.96
N GLN A 400 7.70 -10.34 -9.37
CA GLN A 400 7.34 -9.36 -10.39
C GLN A 400 8.60 -8.92 -11.13
N LYS A 401 8.53 -8.77 -12.46
CA LYS A 401 9.66 -8.36 -13.30
C LYS A 401 9.31 -7.08 -14.06
N PHE A 402 10.24 -6.13 -14.05
CA PHE A 402 10.11 -4.81 -14.68
C PHE A 402 11.16 -4.69 -15.79
N THR A 403 10.93 -5.36 -16.90
CA THR A 403 11.91 -5.48 -17.99
C THR A 403 12.36 -4.13 -18.55
N ASN A 404 11.45 -3.16 -18.67
CA ASN A 404 11.75 -1.79 -19.13
C ASN A 404 12.69 -1.02 -18.18
N GLN A 405 12.82 -1.46 -16.93
CA GLN A 405 13.62 -0.77 -15.91
C GLN A 405 14.83 -1.57 -15.44
N SER A 406 15.03 -2.80 -15.94
CA SER A 406 16.04 -3.72 -15.41
C SER A 406 15.89 -3.91 -13.88
N LYS A 407 14.69 -4.27 -13.42
CA LYS A 407 14.40 -4.56 -12.01
C LYS A 407 13.53 -5.80 -11.87
N ALA A 408 13.59 -6.43 -10.69
CA ALA A 408 12.70 -7.52 -10.33
C ALA A 408 12.47 -7.58 -8.82
N VAL A 409 11.41 -8.27 -8.41
CA VAL A 409 11.08 -8.60 -7.03
C VAL A 409 11.08 -10.11 -6.90
N LEU A 410 11.88 -10.64 -5.98
CA LEU A 410 11.86 -12.02 -5.53
C LEU A 410 11.03 -12.13 -4.26
N LYS A 411 10.07 -13.05 -4.22
CA LYS A 411 9.34 -13.38 -2.99
C LYS A 411 9.97 -14.62 -2.36
N ILE A 412 10.45 -14.52 -1.14
CA ILE A 412 10.95 -15.64 -0.34
C ILE A 412 9.96 -15.92 0.78
N VAL A 413 9.48 -17.17 0.86
CA VAL A 413 8.70 -17.66 2.00
C VAL A 413 9.65 -18.38 2.95
N ASN A 414 9.83 -17.80 4.13
CA ASN A 414 10.63 -18.34 5.24
C ASN A 414 9.78 -19.29 6.10
N ASP A 415 8.54 -18.90 6.40
CA ASP A 415 7.53 -19.72 7.06
C ASP A 415 6.12 -19.26 6.64
N ALA A 416 5.39 -20.10 5.90
CA ALA A 416 4.06 -19.76 5.40
C ALA A 416 3.00 -19.62 6.51
N ASN A 417 3.26 -20.13 7.72
CA ASN A 417 2.32 -20.10 8.84
C ASN A 417 2.50 -18.87 9.75
N LYS A 418 3.42 -17.96 9.40
CA LYS A 418 3.80 -16.81 10.21
C LYS A 418 3.41 -15.51 9.52
N THR A 419 2.89 -14.55 10.29
CA THR A 419 2.40 -13.25 9.76
C THR A 419 3.46 -12.50 8.95
N TYR A 420 4.71 -12.52 9.40
CA TYR A 420 5.86 -11.89 8.75
C TYR A 420 6.87 -12.93 8.24
N GLY A 421 6.39 -14.14 7.94
CA GLY A 421 7.22 -15.23 7.42
C GLY A 421 7.51 -15.15 5.92
N THR A 422 7.22 -14.02 5.27
CA THR A 422 7.54 -13.75 3.87
C THR A 422 8.36 -12.47 3.76
N THR A 423 9.39 -12.51 2.92
CA THR A 423 10.22 -11.35 2.57
C THR A 423 10.19 -11.13 1.07
N TYR A 424 10.08 -9.88 0.65
CA TYR A 424 10.19 -9.47 -0.74
C TYR A 424 11.54 -8.80 -0.94
N TYR A 425 12.43 -9.39 -1.75
CA TYR A 425 13.71 -8.81 -2.14
C TYR A 425 13.58 -8.12 -3.49
N GLY A 426 13.81 -6.82 -3.53
CA GLY A 426 13.96 -6.06 -4.76
C GLY A 426 15.39 -6.11 -5.28
N ILE A 427 15.55 -6.43 -6.55
CA ILE A 427 16.83 -6.41 -7.26
C ILE A 427 16.74 -5.34 -8.34
N ALA A 428 17.61 -4.34 -8.28
CA ALA A 428 17.63 -3.24 -9.23
C ALA A 428 19.04 -3.01 -9.76
N PHE A 429 19.16 -2.81 -11.07
CA PHE A 429 20.42 -2.41 -11.69
C PHE A 429 20.50 -0.88 -11.78
N ASP A 430 21.71 -0.34 -11.60
CA ASP A 430 21.98 1.08 -11.80
C ASP A 430 21.67 1.45 -13.27
N PRO A 431 20.83 2.46 -13.57
CA PRO A 431 20.55 2.86 -14.94
C PRO A 431 21.77 3.43 -15.68
N ASN A 432 22.74 3.99 -14.96
CA ASN A 432 23.90 4.71 -15.51
C ASN A 432 25.14 3.84 -15.73
N THR A 433 25.20 2.66 -15.09
CA THR A 433 26.31 1.72 -15.25
C THR A 433 25.81 0.32 -15.62
N ASN A 434 26.71 -0.54 -16.10
CA ASN A 434 26.38 -1.93 -16.45
C ASN A 434 26.97 -2.94 -15.45
N TYR A 435 27.54 -2.48 -14.34
CA TYR A 435 28.26 -3.35 -13.38
C TYR A 435 27.77 -3.22 -11.94
N ASN A 436 26.88 -2.26 -11.63
CA ASN A 436 26.32 -2.08 -10.30
C ASN A 436 24.90 -2.62 -10.20
N MET A 437 24.63 -3.33 -9.10
CA MET A 437 23.31 -3.77 -8.70
C MET A 437 23.03 -3.43 -7.24
N MET A 438 21.76 -3.44 -6.87
CA MET A 438 21.29 -3.18 -5.52
C MET A 438 20.30 -4.25 -5.10
N ILE A 439 20.36 -4.63 -3.83
CA ILE A 439 19.42 -5.52 -3.18
C ILE A 439 18.75 -4.74 -2.06
N VAL A 440 17.43 -4.70 -2.10
CA VAL A 440 16.57 -4.11 -1.07
C VAL A 440 15.54 -5.11 -0.63
N SER A 441 14.87 -4.87 0.50
CA SER A 441 13.78 -5.76 0.91
C SER A 441 12.69 -5.08 1.72
N GLY A 442 11.56 -5.78 1.84
CA GLY A 442 10.41 -5.39 2.66
C GLY A 442 9.56 -6.60 3.05
N SER A 443 8.71 -6.43 4.07
CA SER A 443 7.76 -7.48 4.50
C SER A 443 6.56 -7.65 3.57
N SER A 444 6.31 -6.70 2.67
CA SER A 444 5.24 -6.76 1.67
C SER A 444 5.57 -5.94 0.43
N TRP A 445 4.88 -6.22 -0.68
CA TRP A 445 5.04 -5.51 -1.95
C TRP A 445 3.69 -5.03 -2.52
N GLU A 446 3.55 -3.72 -2.65
CA GLU A 446 2.39 -3.02 -3.19
C GLU A 446 2.57 -2.77 -4.70
N HIS A 447 1.88 -3.57 -5.52
CA HIS A 447 1.83 -3.42 -6.98
C HIS A 447 0.52 -2.75 -7.47
N LEU A 448 -0.49 -2.65 -6.61
CA LEU A 448 -1.80 -2.12 -6.94
C LEU A 448 -1.75 -0.59 -7.09
N ASN A 449 -2.37 -0.08 -8.16
CA ASN A 449 -2.36 1.31 -8.61
C ASN A 449 -0.97 1.86 -8.97
N TRP A 450 -0.06 0.96 -9.36
CA TRP A 450 1.25 1.25 -9.91
C TRP A 450 1.32 0.76 -11.36
N ASN A 451 2.10 1.45 -12.21
CA ASN A 451 2.35 1.09 -13.60
C ASN A 451 3.70 0.35 -13.73
N PRO A 452 3.69 -1.00 -13.74
CA PRO A 452 4.92 -1.80 -13.88
C PRO A 452 5.60 -1.65 -15.25
N SER A 453 4.92 -1.07 -16.24
CA SER A 453 5.47 -0.83 -17.57
C SER A 453 6.09 0.57 -17.74
N SER A 454 5.91 1.47 -16.76
CA SER A 454 6.46 2.83 -16.80
C SER A 454 7.98 2.79 -16.92
N SER A 455 8.58 3.82 -17.51
CA SER A 455 10.03 4.04 -17.44
C SER A 455 10.45 4.73 -16.14
N SER A 456 9.50 5.32 -15.41
CA SER A 456 9.73 5.97 -14.13
C SER A 456 9.71 4.94 -12.99
N SER A 457 10.84 4.83 -12.30
CA SER A 457 11.01 4.02 -11.09
C SER A 457 9.92 4.28 -10.05
N ASN A 458 9.55 5.56 -9.89
CA ASN A 458 8.56 6.01 -8.93
C ASN A 458 7.16 5.45 -9.21
N ASN A 459 6.90 4.87 -10.38
CA ASN A 459 5.57 4.39 -10.77
C ASN A 459 5.43 2.86 -10.72
N SER A 460 6.46 2.11 -10.29
CA SER A 460 6.53 0.64 -10.50
C SER A 460 5.98 -0.20 -9.35
N GLY A 461 5.73 0.43 -8.21
CA GLY A 461 5.38 -0.26 -6.96
C GLY A 461 6.28 0.18 -5.81
N ARG A 462 5.92 -0.29 -4.61
CA ARG A 462 6.69 -0.01 -3.38
C ARG A 462 6.55 -1.13 -2.36
N PHE A 463 7.49 -1.21 -1.43
CA PHE A 463 7.34 -1.96 -0.20
C PHE A 463 6.23 -1.33 0.66
N GLY A 464 5.41 -2.19 1.26
CA GLY A 464 4.24 -1.81 2.05
C GLY A 464 4.38 -2.13 3.53
N GLY A 465 3.27 -2.01 4.25
CA GLY A 465 3.15 -2.30 5.67
C GLY A 465 2.88 -1.04 6.51
N THR A 466 3.28 -1.05 7.77
CA THR A 466 3.21 0.11 8.66
C THR A 466 4.48 0.93 8.52
N MET A 467 4.34 2.17 8.05
CA MET A 467 5.43 3.14 7.93
C MET A 467 6.20 3.30 9.24
N GLY A 468 7.53 3.29 9.21
CA GLY A 468 8.38 3.37 10.41
C GLY A 468 8.55 2.05 11.18
N LEU A 469 7.77 1.00 10.85
CA LEU A 469 7.96 -0.36 11.37
C LEU A 469 8.40 -1.33 10.27
N ASP A 470 7.70 -1.34 9.14
CA ASP A 470 7.92 -2.27 8.02
C ASP A 470 8.68 -1.63 6.85
N TYR A 471 8.49 -0.33 6.63
CA TYR A 471 9.16 0.42 5.56
C TYR A 471 9.47 1.87 5.98
N SER A 472 10.46 2.48 5.32
CA SER A 472 10.85 3.89 5.49
C SER A 472 10.21 4.79 4.44
N THR A 473 9.77 6.01 4.81
CA THR A 473 9.17 6.97 3.86
C THR A 473 10.09 7.39 2.72
N SER A 474 11.40 7.40 2.96
CA SER A 474 12.40 7.79 1.95
C SER A 474 12.86 6.62 1.08
N PHE A 475 12.64 5.38 1.52
CA PHE A 475 13.25 4.18 0.93
C PHE A 475 12.26 3.02 0.83
N ASN A 476 11.13 3.26 0.17
CA ASN A 476 10.11 2.23 -0.03
C ASN A 476 9.92 1.80 -1.48
N THR A 477 10.56 2.41 -2.47
CA THR A 477 10.45 1.97 -3.87
C THR A 477 11.65 1.13 -4.30
N LEU A 478 11.53 0.44 -5.44
CA LEU A 478 12.70 -0.10 -6.12
C LEU A 478 13.50 1.06 -6.69
N PHE A 479 14.54 1.46 -5.98
CA PHE A 479 15.36 2.67 -6.11
C PHE A 479 15.40 3.38 -7.49
N THR A 480 15.39 4.71 -7.40
CA THR A 480 15.92 5.65 -8.40
C THR A 480 17.33 6.01 -7.92
N TYR A 481 18.34 5.70 -8.71
CA TYR A 481 19.76 5.78 -8.35
C TYR A 481 20.17 7.12 -7.72
N ASP A 482 20.72 7.05 -6.50
CA ASP A 482 21.57 8.08 -5.91
C ASP A 482 22.77 7.36 -5.26
N THR A 483 23.97 7.64 -5.77
CA THR A 483 25.25 7.07 -5.30
C THR A 483 25.52 7.34 -3.83
N SER A 484 24.84 8.34 -3.27
CA SER A 484 24.98 8.74 -1.88
C SER A 484 24.16 7.86 -0.95
N TYR A 485 23.15 7.12 -1.45
CA TYR A 485 22.12 6.51 -0.60
C TYR A 485 21.99 4.97 -0.66
N SER A 486 22.92 4.27 -1.30
CA SER A 486 22.78 2.82 -1.54
C SER A 486 24.08 2.03 -1.48
N ASP A 487 23.99 0.78 -1.01
CA ASP A 487 25.08 -0.21 -1.07
C ASP A 487 25.12 -0.86 -2.46
N ALA A 488 25.51 -0.07 -3.46
CA ALA A 488 25.72 -0.59 -4.80
C ALA A 488 26.81 -1.67 -4.79
N GLN A 489 26.47 -2.87 -5.27
CA GLN A 489 27.35 -4.02 -5.36
C GLN A 489 27.84 -4.16 -6.80
N SER A 490 29.16 -4.15 -6.98
CA SER A 490 29.79 -4.41 -8.28
C SER A 490 29.70 -5.90 -8.59
N PHE A 491 28.94 -6.30 -9.61
CA PHE A 491 28.82 -7.69 -10.06
C PHE A 491 29.67 -8.00 -11.31
N ALA A 492 30.36 -6.99 -11.85
CA ALA A 492 31.29 -7.08 -12.98
C ALA A 492 32.37 -5.98 -12.88
N THR A 493 33.37 -6.01 -13.77
CA THR A 493 34.38 -4.97 -13.90
C THR A 493 33.77 -3.61 -14.28
N SER A 494 34.35 -2.52 -13.79
CA SER A 494 33.87 -1.15 -14.04
C SER A 494 34.33 -0.57 -15.38
N SER A 495 35.45 -1.05 -15.94
CA SER A 495 36.06 -0.45 -17.15
C SER A 495 35.44 -0.96 -18.46
N THR A 496 35.19 -2.26 -18.56
CA THR A 496 34.60 -2.91 -19.74
C THR A 496 33.65 -4.05 -19.35
N PRO A 497 32.58 -3.77 -18.58
CA PRO A 497 31.75 -4.80 -17.95
C PRO A 497 31.26 -5.89 -18.90
N THR A 498 30.76 -5.51 -20.07
CA THR A 498 30.14 -6.45 -21.02
C THR A 498 31.15 -7.10 -21.97
N ALA A 499 32.43 -6.73 -21.93
CA ALA A 499 33.46 -7.30 -22.81
C ALA A 499 33.87 -8.73 -22.42
N TYR A 500 33.45 -9.21 -21.26
CA TYR A 500 33.80 -10.52 -20.74
C TYR A 500 32.56 -11.36 -20.45
N PRO A 501 32.61 -12.69 -20.68
CA PRO A 501 31.58 -13.61 -20.23
C PRO A 501 31.31 -13.44 -18.74
N LEU A 502 30.03 -13.47 -18.36
CA LEU A 502 29.57 -13.39 -16.98
C LEU A 502 28.79 -14.68 -16.65
N LYS A 503 28.97 -15.21 -15.44
CA LYS A 503 28.23 -16.36 -14.95
C LYS A 503 27.88 -16.18 -13.48
N ILE A 504 26.84 -16.87 -13.04
CA ILE A 504 26.43 -16.96 -11.65
C ILE A 504 26.72 -18.38 -11.18
N VAL A 505 27.58 -18.50 -10.17
CA VAL A 505 27.92 -19.77 -9.53
C VAL A 505 27.20 -19.84 -8.19
N THR A 506 26.57 -20.98 -7.91
CA THR A 506 25.99 -21.22 -6.58
C THR A 506 26.62 -22.42 -5.89
N TYR A 507 26.68 -22.32 -4.57
CA TYR A 507 27.15 -23.38 -3.67
C TYR A 507 26.06 -23.57 -2.61
N ARG A 508 25.29 -24.66 -2.71
CA ARG A 508 24.14 -24.93 -1.83
C ARG A 508 24.46 -26.06 -0.86
N ALA A 509 24.18 -25.83 0.43
CA ALA A 509 24.28 -26.86 1.45
C ALA A 509 23.27 -27.99 1.21
N GLN A 510 23.62 -29.21 1.63
CA GLN A 510 22.77 -30.40 1.51
C GLN A 510 22.37 -30.96 2.87
N ALA A 511 21.29 -31.75 2.90
CA ALA A 511 20.92 -32.50 4.08
C ALA A 511 22.09 -33.41 4.54
N PRO A 512 22.36 -33.53 5.85
CA PRO A 512 21.53 -33.08 6.98
C PRO A 512 21.72 -31.61 7.39
N GLN A 513 22.57 -30.84 6.71
CA GLN A 513 22.74 -29.41 6.97
C GLN A 513 21.57 -28.58 6.40
N ASP A 514 21.59 -27.26 6.63
CA ASP A 514 20.51 -26.35 6.21
C ASP A 514 20.43 -26.19 4.69
N THR A 515 19.53 -26.93 4.06
CA THR A 515 19.28 -26.87 2.60
C THR A 515 18.71 -25.53 2.10
N ASN A 516 18.36 -24.58 2.98
CA ASN A 516 17.99 -23.21 2.61
C ASN A 516 19.20 -22.30 2.42
N PHE A 517 20.39 -22.71 2.89
CA PHE A 517 21.61 -21.94 2.75
C PHE A 517 22.25 -22.16 1.37
N ALA A 518 22.53 -21.06 0.67
CA ALA A 518 23.27 -21.07 -0.57
C ALA A 518 24.06 -19.78 -0.77
N ILE A 519 25.33 -19.91 -1.16
CA ILE A 519 26.15 -18.81 -1.67
C ILE A 519 25.81 -18.59 -3.14
N ILE A 520 25.68 -17.33 -3.54
CA ILE A 520 25.49 -16.87 -4.91
C ILE A 520 26.68 -15.96 -5.26
N GLN A 521 27.36 -16.25 -6.35
CA GLN A 521 28.56 -15.54 -6.77
C GLN A 521 28.51 -15.13 -8.24
N PHE A 522 28.72 -13.84 -8.51
CA PHE A 522 28.97 -13.34 -9.86
C PHE A 522 30.45 -13.47 -10.21
N VAL A 523 30.74 -14.09 -11.35
CA VAL A 523 32.09 -14.37 -11.84
C VAL A 523 32.22 -13.92 -13.29
N GLN A 524 33.27 -13.16 -13.62
CA GLN A 524 33.64 -12.93 -15.02
C GLN A 524 34.88 -13.72 -15.40
N THR A 525 34.90 -14.24 -16.62
CA THR A 525 36.08 -14.88 -17.19
C THR A 525 36.87 -13.85 -18.01
N ILE A 526 37.97 -13.35 -17.47
CA ILE A 526 38.84 -12.34 -18.08
C ILE A 526 40.18 -13.00 -18.42
N ASN A 527 40.58 -12.98 -19.69
CA ASN A 527 41.83 -13.61 -20.16
C ASN A 527 41.97 -15.08 -19.70
N ALA A 528 40.88 -15.84 -19.82
CA ALA A 528 40.76 -17.24 -19.34
C ALA A 528 40.91 -17.43 -17.81
N VAL A 529 40.77 -16.36 -17.03
CA VAL A 529 40.79 -16.39 -15.56
C VAL A 529 39.43 -16.00 -15.01
N ASP A 530 38.88 -16.83 -14.12
CA ASP A 530 37.65 -16.53 -13.41
C ASP A 530 37.92 -15.57 -12.24
N ILE A 531 37.20 -14.43 -12.23
CA ILE A 531 37.33 -13.37 -11.24
C ILE A 531 35.97 -13.15 -10.58
N PRO A 532 35.85 -13.29 -9.25
CA PRO A 532 34.60 -13.07 -8.53
C PRO A 532 34.44 -11.56 -8.26
N TYR A 533 33.23 -11.03 -8.47
CA TYR A 533 32.93 -9.60 -8.25
C TYR A 533 32.00 -9.38 -7.07
N PHE A 534 30.95 -10.19 -6.95
CA PHE A 534 29.99 -10.09 -5.86
C PHE A 534 29.63 -11.49 -5.36
N THR A 535 29.84 -11.75 -4.07
CA THR A 535 29.52 -13.03 -3.41
C THR A 535 28.60 -12.75 -2.23
N PHE A 536 27.42 -13.36 -2.20
CA PHE A 536 26.43 -13.08 -1.16
C PHE A 536 25.51 -14.28 -0.90
N PHE A 537 24.70 -14.19 0.15
CA PHE A 537 23.57 -15.08 0.37
C PHE A 537 22.38 -14.31 0.95
N LEU A 538 21.18 -14.74 0.58
CA LEU A 538 19.92 -14.22 1.13
C LEU A 538 19.56 -15.01 2.39
N HIS A 539 19.02 -14.34 3.40
CA HIS A 539 18.57 -15.01 4.62
C HIS A 539 17.25 -15.73 4.31
N LYS A 540 17.25 -17.06 4.43
CA LYS A 540 16.09 -17.90 4.09
C LYS A 540 15.81 -18.95 5.17
N GLY A 541 14.52 -19.17 5.42
CA GLY A 541 14.02 -20.24 6.26
C GLY A 541 13.94 -19.85 7.74
N THR A 542 13.63 -20.84 8.58
CA THR A 542 13.39 -20.65 10.02
C THR A 542 14.63 -20.84 10.90
N ASN A 543 15.73 -21.38 10.34
CA ASN A 543 16.96 -21.60 11.09
C ASN A 543 17.68 -20.29 11.41
N TYR A 544 17.61 -19.31 10.50
CA TYR A 544 18.20 -18.00 10.71
C TYR A 544 17.45 -17.25 11.83
N GLY A 545 18.12 -16.97 12.94
CA GLY A 545 17.52 -16.35 14.12
C GLY A 545 16.67 -17.27 14.98
N SER A 546 16.76 -18.59 14.77
CA SER A 546 16.03 -19.58 15.56
C SER A 546 16.31 -19.40 17.06
N GLY A 547 15.24 -19.29 17.86
CA GLY A 547 15.31 -19.06 19.30
C GLY A 547 15.56 -17.60 19.74
N ILE A 548 15.83 -16.70 18.80
CA ILE A 548 16.10 -15.27 19.07
C ILE A 548 14.86 -14.42 18.76
N TRP A 549 14.22 -14.62 17.61
CA TRP A 549 13.02 -13.89 17.21
C TRP A 549 11.92 -14.79 16.62
N ASP A 550 10.68 -14.29 16.58
CA ASP A 550 9.51 -14.99 16.02
C ASP A 550 8.96 -14.25 14.80
N LEU A 551 8.85 -14.96 13.67
CA LEU A 551 8.31 -14.44 12.42
C LEU A 551 6.80 -14.11 12.47
N ASN A 552 6.11 -14.38 13.59
CA ASN A 552 4.77 -13.82 13.84
C ASN A 552 4.81 -12.31 14.09
N HIS A 553 5.97 -11.77 14.45
CA HIS A 553 6.09 -10.38 14.91
C HIS A 553 7.16 -9.59 14.17
N VAL A 554 8.11 -10.26 13.51
CA VAL A 554 9.25 -9.63 12.80
C VAL A 554 9.50 -10.31 11.45
N TRP A 555 10.13 -9.62 10.51
CA TRP A 555 10.50 -10.19 9.20
C TRP A 555 12.03 -10.21 9.01
N GLN A 556 12.55 -11.19 8.27
CA GLN A 556 13.98 -11.31 7.97
C GLN A 556 14.28 -10.64 6.63
N GLY A 557 14.82 -9.43 6.66
CA GLY A 557 15.02 -8.62 5.45
C GLY A 557 16.44 -8.53 4.95
N SER A 558 17.42 -8.76 5.82
CA SER A 558 18.82 -8.62 5.48
C SER A 558 19.36 -9.68 4.52
N TYR A 559 20.53 -9.40 3.97
CA TYR A 559 21.37 -10.36 3.27
C TYR A 559 22.80 -10.24 3.77
N SER A 560 23.66 -11.17 3.38
CA SER A 560 25.08 -11.14 3.76
C SER A 560 25.98 -11.17 2.55
N SER A 561 26.98 -10.28 2.51
CA SER A 561 28.01 -10.19 1.49
C SER A 561 29.33 -10.76 2.02
N ILE A 562 30.12 -11.40 1.15
CA ILE A 562 31.44 -11.97 1.47
C ILE A 562 32.45 -11.44 0.45
N TYR A 563 33.56 -10.87 0.93
CA TYR A 563 34.54 -10.26 0.05
C TYR A 563 35.97 -10.35 0.61
N PRO A 564 36.99 -10.46 -0.26
CA PRO A 564 38.38 -10.28 0.15
C PRO A 564 38.62 -8.79 0.42
N THR A 565 39.35 -8.46 1.49
CA THR A 565 39.74 -7.07 1.80
C THR A 565 41.24 -6.85 1.69
N THR A 566 41.63 -5.64 1.30
CA THR A 566 43.00 -5.12 1.30
C THR A 566 43.31 -4.29 2.55
N ALA A 567 42.30 -3.99 3.37
CA ALA A 567 42.45 -3.14 4.56
C ALA A 567 43.36 -3.80 5.62
N GLY A 568 44.52 -3.18 5.87
CA GLY A 568 45.41 -3.56 6.97
C GLY A 568 46.42 -4.68 6.69
N ARG A 569 46.81 -4.88 5.42
CA ARG A 569 47.67 -5.96 4.84
C ARG A 569 46.82 -7.14 4.35
N GLY A 570 46.74 -7.31 3.03
CA GLY A 570 45.86 -8.26 2.34
C GLY A 570 46.12 -9.69 2.76
N GLU A 571 45.16 -10.29 3.47
CA GLU A 571 45.13 -11.66 4.02
C GLU A 571 43.84 -11.83 4.85
N THR A 572 42.72 -11.27 4.39
CA THR A 572 41.47 -11.16 5.18
C THR A 572 40.24 -11.36 4.30
N ILE A 573 39.28 -12.14 4.81
CA ILE A 573 37.91 -12.23 4.29
C ILE A 573 36.98 -11.43 5.19
N GLY A 574 36.23 -10.49 4.61
CA GLY A 574 35.13 -9.79 5.24
C GLY A 574 33.80 -10.50 4.99
N MET A 575 32.95 -10.53 6.01
CA MET A 575 31.54 -10.87 5.88
C MET A 575 30.70 -9.73 6.45
N THR A 576 29.87 -9.11 5.63
CA THR A 576 29.02 -7.98 6.04
C THR A 576 27.57 -8.39 5.98
N ILE A 577 26.82 -8.14 7.04
CA ILE A 577 25.36 -8.18 7.01
C ILE A 577 24.87 -6.81 6.55
N CYS A 578 24.05 -6.82 5.49
CA CYS A 578 23.45 -5.63 4.91
C CYS A 578 21.97 -5.57 5.28
N GLY A 579 21.52 -4.42 5.79
CA GLY A 579 20.10 -4.14 6.04
C GLY A 579 19.23 -4.16 4.79
N PRO A 580 17.89 -4.14 4.94
CA PRO A 580 16.96 -3.94 3.84
C PRO A 580 17.20 -2.71 2.96
N SER A 581 17.83 -1.67 3.51
CA SER A 581 18.28 -0.47 2.82
C SER A 581 19.38 0.20 3.64
N ARG A 582 20.30 0.92 2.99
CA ARG A 582 21.48 1.52 3.63
C ARG A 582 21.11 2.62 4.64
N TYR A 583 20.14 3.48 4.30
CA TYR A 583 19.75 4.67 5.08
C TYR A 583 18.48 4.47 5.90
N MET A 584 18.48 3.45 6.75
CA MET A 584 17.40 3.26 7.70
C MET A 584 17.86 3.69 9.08
N SER A 585 17.04 4.52 9.72
CA SER A 585 17.35 5.00 11.06
C SER A 585 17.37 3.83 12.04
N SER A 586 18.50 3.69 12.74
CA SER A 586 18.70 2.85 13.93
C SER A 586 18.23 3.53 15.22
N GLU A 587 17.81 4.80 15.14
CA GLU A 587 17.51 5.60 16.32
C GLU A 587 16.24 5.13 17.03
N GLU A 588 16.26 5.26 18.35
CA GLU A 588 15.08 5.10 19.20
C GLU A 588 14.08 6.27 19.08
N SER A 589 14.49 7.35 18.40
CA SER A 589 13.66 8.52 18.18
C SER A 589 12.39 8.14 17.41
N ASN A 590 11.29 8.83 17.67
CA ASN A 590 10.01 8.58 17.00
C ASN A 590 10.07 9.06 15.54
N ASN A 591 10.72 8.29 14.68
CA ASN A 591 11.01 8.64 13.30
C ASN A 591 10.43 7.63 12.31
N MET A 592 9.90 8.15 11.19
CA MET A 592 9.32 7.40 10.08
C MET A 592 10.34 6.80 9.10
N TYR A 593 11.65 7.04 9.31
CA TYR A 593 12.73 6.52 8.47
C TYR A 593 13.30 5.15 8.90
N ALA A 594 12.73 4.50 9.90
CA ALA A 594 13.19 3.23 10.45
C ALA A 594 12.35 2.02 9.99
N VAL A 595 12.89 0.82 10.16
CA VAL A 595 12.20 -0.47 9.90
C VAL A 595 12.24 -1.37 11.14
N ARG A 596 11.61 -0.89 12.21
CA ARG A 596 11.71 -1.51 13.55
C ARG A 596 11.25 -2.96 13.63
N ARG A 597 10.51 -3.46 12.64
CA ARG A 597 10.04 -4.84 12.54
C ARG A 597 11.01 -5.77 11.80
N GLU A 598 12.06 -5.23 11.18
CA GLU A 598 13.16 -6.04 10.65
C GLU A 598 13.83 -6.80 11.80
N ALA A 599 14.13 -8.08 11.59
CA ALA A 599 14.53 -9.00 12.65
C ALA A 599 15.83 -8.59 13.35
N LEU A 600 16.84 -8.16 12.59
CA LEU A 600 18.14 -7.71 13.08
C LEU A 600 18.15 -6.30 13.63
N TYR A 601 17.06 -5.53 13.52
CA TYR A 601 16.95 -4.19 14.12
C TYR A 601 17.32 -4.19 15.62
N GLY A 602 17.03 -5.29 16.33
CA GLY A 602 17.41 -5.45 17.75
C GLY A 602 18.91 -5.50 18.04
N TYR A 603 19.77 -5.70 17.04
CA TYR A 603 21.24 -5.59 17.18
C TYR A 603 21.76 -4.20 16.81
N PHE A 604 21.09 -3.51 15.89
CA PHE A 604 21.58 -2.27 15.27
C PHE A 604 21.02 -1.00 15.92
N ARG A 605 20.22 -1.16 16.97
CA ARG A 605 19.60 -0.04 17.70
C ARG A 605 20.64 0.89 18.30
N ASP A 606 20.40 2.20 18.19
CA ASP A 606 21.22 3.27 18.78
C ASP A 606 22.69 3.30 18.29
N ALA A 607 22.94 2.85 17.05
CA ALA A 607 24.22 3.11 16.40
C ALA A 607 24.41 4.63 16.29
N THR A 608 25.52 5.13 16.82
CA THR A 608 25.82 6.57 17.00
C THR A 608 25.78 7.40 15.71
N ASP A 609 25.81 6.76 14.54
CA ASP A 609 25.55 7.37 13.24
C ASP A 609 24.31 6.77 12.57
N ILE A 610 23.41 7.66 12.17
CA ILE A 610 22.17 7.46 11.42
C ILE A 610 22.32 6.78 10.04
N SER A 611 23.51 6.31 9.65
CA SER A 611 23.84 6.08 8.24
C SER A 611 24.07 4.63 7.82
N GLU A 612 24.28 3.65 8.71
CA GLU A 612 24.63 2.29 8.24
C GLU A 612 24.01 1.18 9.09
N PHE A 613 22.90 0.60 8.60
CA PHE A 613 22.35 -0.68 9.10
C PHE A 613 23.24 -1.83 8.59
N GLN A 614 24.47 -1.89 9.07
CA GLN A 614 25.47 -2.86 8.66
C GLN A 614 26.34 -3.32 9.83
N ALA A 615 26.81 -4.56 9.75
CA ALA A 615 27.86 -5.06 10.63
C ALA A 615 28.79 -5.96 9.84
N THR A 616 30.10 -5.78 10.05
CA THR A 616 31.15 -6.47 9.31
C THR A 616 32.03 -7.28 10.25
N MET A 617 32.20 -8.56 9.95
CA MET A 617 33.14 -9.46 10.60
C MET A 617 34.35 -9.69 9.68
N PHE A 618 35.57 -9.64 10.23
CA PHE A 618 36.80 -9.92 9.49
C PHE A 618 37.45 -11.21 9.99
N ILE A 619 37.68 -12.15 9.08
CA ILE A 619 38.44 -13.38 9.33
C ILE A 619 39.82 -13.20 8.71
N LYS A 620 40.87 -13.22 9.53
CA LYS A 620 42.26 -12.95 9.11
C LYS A 620 43.10 -14.21 9.15
N ASN A 621 44.04 -14.35 8.22
CA ASN A 621 45.17 -15.25 8.43
C ASN A 621 46.09 -14.66 9.50
N ASN A 622 46.22 -15.35 10.64
CA ASN A 622 47.12 -14.96 11.74
C ASN A 622 48.37 -15.84 11.85
N LEU A 623 48.60 -16.77 10.91
CA LEU A 623 49.75 -17.69 10.94
C LEU A 623 51.10 -16.95 10.92
N PHE A 624 51.14 -15.70 10.43
CA PHE A 624 52.36 -14.87 10.35
C PHE A 624 52.12 -13.41 10.75
N SER A 625 51.13 -13.12 11.60
CA SER A 625 51.15 -11.81 12.24
C SER A 625 52.40 -11.76 13.09
N ASP A 626 53.37 -10.97 12.69
CA ASP A 626 54.51 -10.63 13.54
C ASP A 626 53.94 -10.25 14.90
N ASN A 627 54.26 -11.04 15.92
CA ASN A 627 54.06 -10.74 17.33
C ASN A 627 55.01 -9.59 17.73
N ILE A 628 55.13 -8.55 16.89
CA ILE A 628 55.71 -7.29 17.28
C ILE A 628 54.57 -6.55 17.99
N PRO A 629 54.59 -6.44 19.33
CA PRO A 629 53.82 -5.42 20.02
C PRO A 629 54.41 -4.07 19.63
N ASN A 630 54.18 -3.63 18.39
CA ASN A 630 54.61 -2.31 17.96
C ASN A 630 53.59 -1.34 18.51
N SER A 631 53.88 -0.94 19.76
CA SER A 631 53.81 0.44 20.23
C SER A 631 52.71 1.27 19.60
N ARG A 632 51.57 1.40 20.31
CA ARG A 632 50.72 2.60 20.27
C ARG A 632 50.51 3.23 18.88
N THR A 633 50.18 2.44 17.88
CA THR A 633 49.47 2.94 16.70
C THR A 633 48.10 2.32 16.72
N THR A 634 47.21 3.06 17.36
CA THR A 634 45.80 3.20 17.01
C THR A 634 45.52 2.79 15.55
N ASN A 635 45.17 1.54 15.32
CA ASN A 635 44.16 1.18 14.31
C ASN A 635 42.81 1.07 15.02
N TYR A 636 42.56 2.08 15.84
CA TYR A 636 41.33 2.40 16.55
C TYR A 636 40.92 3.79 16.05
N SER A 637 40.88 3.93 14.73
CA SER A 637 40.46 5.12 14.00
C SER A 637 40.50 4.82 12.50
N ASP A 638 39.46 4.19 12.01
CA ASP A 638 38.64 4.93 11.05
C ASP A 638 37.25 5.03 11.70
N ASN A 639 36.58 6.16 11.50
CA ASN A 639 35.35 6.53 12.19
C ASN A 639 34.27 5.43 12.10
N GLN A 640 33.54 5.23 13.20
CA GLN A 640 32.43 4.28 13.43
C GLN A 640 32.79 2.88 13.97
N SER A 641 33.18 2.92 15.25
CA SER A 641 32.99 1.91 16.31
C SER A 641 33.91 0.67 16.35
N PRO A 642 34.61 0.47 17.48
CA PRO A 642 35.44 -0.71 17.70
C PRO A 642 34.61 -1.98 17.82
N ALA A 643 35.27 -3.13 17.65
CA ALA A 643 34.75 -4.49 17.78
C ALA A 643 33.98 -4.73 19.10
N THR A 644 32.76 -4.21 19.15
CA THR A 644 31.80 -4.35 20.25
C THR A 644 30.88 -5.48 19.86
N ALA A 645 30.76 -6.48 20.74
CA ALA A 645 29.74 -7.51 20.55
C ALA A 645 28.36 -6.85 20.69
N LEU A 646 27.58 -6.90 19.60
CA LEU A 646 26.22 -6.39 19.55
C LEU A 646 25.29 -7.36 20.27
N GLY A 647 24.76 -6.93 21.41
CA GLY A 647 23.74 -7.66 22.14
C GLY A 647 22.38 -7.54 21.45
N TYR A 648 21.64 -8.64 21.31
CA TYR A 648 20.26 -8.56 20.85
C TYR A 648 19.35 -7.99 21.93
N TYR A 649 18.72 -6.86 21.66
CA TYR A 649 17.71 -6.28 22.53
C TYR A 649 16.53 -5.73 21.74
N ARG A 650 15.32 -6.09 22.16
CA ARG A 650 14.08 -5.59 21.58
C ARG A 650 13.06 -5.31 22.67
N ASN A 651 12.39 -4.16 22.55
CA ASN A 651 11.34 -3.77 23.49
C ASN A 651 10.30 -2.88 22.78
N ALA A 652 9.06 -3.37 22.75
CA ALA A 652 7.88 -2.71 22.20
C ALA A 652 7.68 -1.26 22.68
N GLN A 653 8.11 -0.91 23.89
CA GLN A 653 8.05 0.47 24.36
C GLN A 653 8.85 1.45 23.50
N TYR A 654 9.86 0.98 22.77
CA TYR A 654 10.71 1.81 21.93
C TYR A 654 10.59 1.44 20.45
N ASP A 655 10.22 0.19 20.17
CA ASP A 655 9.94 -0.31 18.83
C ASP A 655 8.56 0.18 18.33
N ARG A 656 8.38 1.50 18.32
CA ARG A 656 7.11 2.17 17.99
C ARG A 656 7.31 3.37 17.09
N VAL A 657 6.22 3.75 16.43
CA VAL A 657 6.09 4.98 15.68
C VAL A 657 4.79 5.65 16.10
N THR A 658 4.84 6.94 16.38
CA THR A 658 3.70 7.77 16.74
C THR A 658 3.48 8.81 15.66
N PHE A 659 2.33 8.73 15.02
CA PHE A 659 1.79 9.72 14.13
C PHE A 659 0.96 10.71 14.93
N TYR A 660 1.14 11.99 14.63
CA TYR A 660 0.24 13.01 15.11
C TYR A 660 -0.84 13.23 14.06
N PRO A 661 -2.10 13.38 14.47
CA PRO A 661 -3.13 13.65 13.51
C PRO A 661 -2.86 15.02 12.88
N SER A 662 -2.60 15.06 11.56
CA SER A 662 -2.61 16.29 10.78
C SER A 662 -3.94 17.03 10.96
N ASN A 663 -3.91 18.34 10.70
CA ASN A 663 -5.02 19.25 11.01
C ASN A 663 -6.25 19.10 10.08
N SER A 664 -6.31 18.06 9.24
CA SER A 664 -7.21 18.03 8.07
C SER A 664 -7.98 16.72 7.87
N TYR A 665 -8.14 15.88 8.89
CA TYR A 665 -8.81 14.60 8.71
C TYR A 665 -10.33 14.72 8.63
N SER A 666 -10.89 13.95 7.69
CA SER A 666 -12.33 13.75 7.51
C SER A 666 -12.89 12.55 8.28
N ILE A 667 -12.09 11.90 9.14
CA ILE A 667 -12.43 10.71 9.95
C ILE A 667 -12.63 11.07 11.43
N ASN A 668 -13.25 10.18 12.19
CA ASN A 668 -13.38 10.30 13.64
C ASN A 668 -12.00 10.26 14.30
N LEU A 669 -11.74 11.17 15.24
CA LEU A 669 -10.49 11.23 15.98
C LEU A 669 -10.21 9.96 16.79
N ASN A 670 -11.25 9.25 17.22
CA ASN A 670 -11.14 8.00 17.97
C ASN A 670 -10.73 6.81 17.08
N ASP A 671 -10.84 6.93 15.74
CA ASP A 671 -10.31 5.94 14.79
C ASP A 671 -8.82 6.16 14.47
N PHE A 672 -8.28 7.32 14.84
CA PHE A 672 -6.88 7.62 14.59
C PHE A 672 -6.01 6.87 15.61
N GLN A 673 -5.45 5.75 15.17
CA GLN A 673 -4.37 5.11 15.90
C GLN A 673 -3.10 5.98 15.78
N SER A 674 -2.79 6.71 16.85
CA SER A 674 -1.61 7.56 16.91
C SER A 674 -0.34 6.74 16.98
N THR A 675 -0.31 5.63 17.74
CA THR A 675 0.90 4.85 17.94
C THR A 675 0.77 3.43 17.41
N TYR A 676 1.71 3.03 16.57
CA TYR A 676 1.91 1.66 16.14
C TYR A 676 3.18 1.10 16.78
N THR A 677 3.17 -0.17 17.14
CA THR A 677 4.23 -0.78 17.94
C THR A 677 4.44 -2.23 17.49
N VAL A 678 5.69 -2.68 17.48
CA VAL A 678 5.99 -4.11 17.34
C VAL A 678 5.40 -4.84 18.55
N SER A 679 4.76 -6.00 18.34
CA SER A 679 4.13 -6.77 19.41
C SER A 679 5.08 -6.98 20.59
N SER A 680 4.58 -6.84 21.83
CA SER A 680 5.37 -7.11 23.05
C SER A 680 5.82 -8.57 23.14
N SER A 681 5.18 -9.49 22.42
CA SER A 681 5.63 -10.88 22.25
C SER A 681 6.97 -10.99 21.50
N ALA A 682 7.41 -9.95 20.79
CA ALA A 682 8.74 -9.86 20.19
C ALA A 682 9.80 -9.33 21.16
N ASN A 683 9.43 -8.94 22.38
CA ASN A 683 10.38 -8.41 23.34
C ASN A 683 11.43 -9.46 23.70
N PHE A 684 12.66 -9.01 23.82
CA PHE A 684 13.78 -9.87 24.18
C PHE A 684 14.52 -9.30 25.39
N TYR A 685 14.33 -9.96 26.54
CA TYR A 685 14.97 -9.65 27.83
C TYR A 685 15.79 -10.82 28.38
N LYS A 686 16.09 -11.82 27.55
CA LYS A 686 16.74 -13.05 28.03
C LYS A 686 18.20 -12.73 28.39
N PRO A 687 18.72 -13.28 29.50
CA PRO A 687 20.15 -13.21 29.79
C PRO A 687 20.95 -13.80 28.64
N LEU A 688 22.03 -13.14 28.24
CA LEU A 688 23.03 -13.72 27.35
C LEU A 688 23.73 -14.86 28.10
N LYS A 689 23.38 -16.09 27.77
CA LYS A 689 23.99 -17.30 28.35
C LYS A 689 25.05 -17.85 27.41
N GLY A 690 26.11 -18.41 27.97
CA GLY A 690 27.24 -18.92 27.17
C GLY A 690 27.93 -17.79 26.41
N ILE A 691 28.35 -16.74 27.14
CA ILE A 691 29.06 -15.58 26.59
C ILE A 691 30.21 -16.10 25.72
N PRO A 692 30.16 -15.88 24.40
CA PRO A 692 31.20 -16.39 23.52
C PRO A 692 32.49 -15.63 23.84
N LEU A 693 33.61 -16.35 23.94
CA LEU A 693 34.93 -15.71 24.06
C LEU A 693 35.20 -14.80 22.86
N THR A 694 34.56 -15.08 21.71
CA THR A 694 34.58 -14.23 20.50
C THR A 694 33.27 -14.39 19.70
N SER A 695 32.55 -13.32 19.40
CA SER A 695 31.65 -13.17 18.25
C SER A 695 31.14 -11.72 18.16
N LEU A 696 30.78 -11.25 16.97
CA LEU A 696 30.27 -9.89 16.76
C LEU A 696 28.81 -9.73 17.22
N PHE A 697 28.01 -10.78 17.17
CA PHE A 697 26.62 -10.80 17.63
C PHE A 697 26.45 -11.75 18.81
N ALA A 698 25.67 -11.32 19.81
CA ALA A 698 25.34 -12.12 20.99
C ALA A 698 23.82 -12.03 21.32
N PRO A 699 23.07 -13.15 21.27
CA PRO A 699 23.49 -14.46 20.75
C PRO A 699 23.79 -14.40 19.24
N CYS A 700 24.54 -15.38 18.73
CA CYS A 700 24.80 -15.49 17.29
C CYS A 700 23.49 -15.86 16.56
N PRO A 701 23.06 -15.11 15.53
CA PRO A 701 21.80 -15.37 14.85
C PRO A 701 21.82 -16.64 14.01
N TYR A 702 22.99 -17.02 13.50
CA TYR A 702 23.13 -18.16 12.61
C TYR A 702 24.59 -18.57 12.49
N TYR A 703 24.86 -19.88 12.53
CA TYR A 703 26.15 -20.46 12.17
C TYR A 703 26.06 -20.99 10.75
N LEU A 704 27.07 -20.69 9.92
CA LEU A 704 27.13 -21.26 8.57
C LEU A 704 27.18 -22.80 8.64
N PRO A 705 26.63 -23.51 7.64
CA PRO A 705 26.78 -24.96 7.58
C PRO A 705 28.25 -25.37 7.56
N ASP A 706 28.60 -26.48 8.23
CA ASP A 706 30.00 -26.93 8.40
C ASP A 706 30.74 -27.21 7.07
N ASP A 707 30.00 -27.36 5.97
CA ASP A 707 30.59 -27.53 4.63
C ASP A 707 31.16 -26.21 4.06
N PHE A 708 30.96 -25.08 4.73
CA PHE A 708 31.53 -23.77 4.37
C PHE A 708 32.55 -23.34 5.41
N VAL A 709 33.80 -23.19 4.97
CA VAL A 709 34.94 -23.00 5.87
C VAL A 709 35.83 -21.85 5.42
N ALA A 710 36.58 -21.28 6.36
CA ALA A 710 37.68 -20.39 6.08
C ALA A 710 39.01 -21.11 6.39
N ILE A 711 39.88 -21.25 5.39
CA ILE A 711 41.14 -21.98 5.49
C ILE A 711 42.31 -20.99 5.34
N PRO A 712 43.09 -20.72 6.40
CA PRO A 712 44.35 -20.02 6.26
C PRO A 712 45.39 -20.95 5.64
N PHE A 713 46.24 -20.43 4.76
CA PHE A 713 47.23 -21.23 4.04
C PHE A 713 48.56 -20.50 3.86
N VAL A 714 49.59 -21.31 3.61
CA VAL A 714 50.96 -20.93 3.29
C VAL A 714 51.50 -21.99 2.37
N VAL A 715 51.98 -21.59 1.19
CA VAL A 715 52.47 -22.53 0.19
C VAL A 715 53.71 -21.99 -0.50
N SER A 716 54.54 -22.92 -0.99
CA SER A 716 55.62 -22.64 -1.94
C SER A 716 55.31 -23.34 -3.27
N PRO A 717 55.71 -22.78 -4.42
CA PRO A 717 56.58 -21.59 -4.60
C PRO A 717 55.85 -20.25 -4.39
N GLY A 718 56.62 -19.18 -4.13
CA GLY A 718 56.08 -17.86 -3.75
C GLY A 718 55.28 -17.11 -4.80
N LEU A 719 55.23 -17.62 -6.04
CA LEU A 719 54.38 -17.09 -7.10
C LEU A 719 53.01 -17.78 -7.19
N THR A 720 52.71 -18.72 -6.28
CA THR A 720 51.45 -19.46 -6.30
C THR A 720 50.28 -18.50 -6.08
N GLN A 721 49.29 -18.56 -6.97
CA GLN A 721 48.05 -17.79 -6.88
C GLN A 721 46.89 -18.73 -6.59
N PHE A 722 45.86 -18.19 -5.94
CA PHE A 722 44.64 -18.92 -5.57
C PHE A 722 43.43 -18.26 -6.21
N ARG A 723 42.63 -19.04 -6.92
CA ARG A 723 41.51 -18.56 -7.74
C ARG A 723 40.22 -19.29 -7.37
N PRO A 724 39.05 -18.70 -7.63
CA PRO A 724 37.80 -19.43 -7.51
C PRO A 724 37.83 -20.71 -8.36
N GLY A 725 37.36 -21.82 -7.80
CA GLY A 725 37.39 -23.13 -8.45
C GLY A 725 38.66 -23.96 -8.19
N ASP A 726 39.74 -23.37 -7.67
CA ASP A 726 40.88 -24.13 -7.18
C ASP A 726 40.47 -24.96 -5.95
N THR A 727 41.18 -26.06 -5.69
CA THR A 727 40.87 -26.96 -4.57
C THR A 727 41.97 -27.00 -3.51
N ILE A 728 41.57 -27.10 -2.24
CA ILE A 728 42.42 -27.37 -1.09
C ILE A 728 42.05 -28.75 -0.57
N THR A 729 43.01 -29.67 -0.60
CA THR A 729 42.84 -31.03 -0.06
C THR A 729 43.46 -31.08 1.33
N VAL A 730 42.63 -31.25 2.35
CA VAL A 730 43.07 -31.43 3.75
C VAL A 730 43.26 -32.92 4.05
N SER A 731 42.35 -33.75 3.54
CA SER A 731 42.41 -35.22 3.59
C SER A 731 41.66 -35.81 2.39
N GLU A 732 41.75 -37.14 2.18
CA GLU A 732 40.99 -37.83 1.11
C GLU A 732 39.48 -37.61 1.23
N SER A 733 38.98 -37.37 2.44
CA SER A 733 37.57 -37.11 2.73
C SER A 733 37.23 -35.63 2.89
N GLU A 734 38.20 -34.71 2.74
CA GLU A 734 37.99 -33.27 2.94
C GLU A 734 38.70 -32.49 1.84
N VAL A 735 37.96 -32.30 0.76
CA VAL A 735 38.35 -31.47 -0.38
C VAL A 735 37.45 -30.24 -0.39
N TYR A 736 38.05 -29.07 -0.47
CA TYR A 736 37.34 -27.78 -0.45
C TYR A 736 37.65 -27.00 -1.72
N GLU A 737 36.61 -26.53 -2.40
CA GLU A 737 36.75 -25.61 -3.54
C GLU A 737 36.73 -24.17 -3.04
N ILE A 738 37.68 -23.37 -3.53
CA ILE A 738 37.77 -21.94 -3.20
C ILE A 738 36.61 -21.19 -3.84
N ILE A 739 35.81 -20.52 -3.01
CA ILE A 739 34.80 -19.55 -3.46
C ILE A 739 35.48 -18.20 -3.67
N THR A 740 36.23 -17.73 -2.68
CA THR A 740 37.01 -16.48 -2.75
C THR A 740 38.22 -16.56 -1.84
N ALA A 741 39.30 -15.85 -2.18
CA ALA A 741 40.54 -15.85 -1.43
C ALA A 741 41.14 -14.45 -1.33
N SER A 742 41.79 -14.16 -0.20
CA SER A 742 42.61 -12.97 0.02
C SER A 742 44.02 -13.43 0.38
N PHE A 743 45.00 -13.09 -0.45
CA PHE A 743 46.36 -13.62 -0.34
C PHE A 743 47.41 -12.63 -0.87
N SER A 744 48.65 -12.85 -0.41
CA SER A 744 49.85 -12.15 -0.86
C SER A 744 50.84 -13.16 -1.43
N ILE A 745 51.49 -12.79 -2.54
CA ILE A 745 52.55 -13.58 -3.19
C ILE A 745 53.93 -12.99 -2.88
N ASN A 746 55.00 -13.75 -3.15
CA ASN A 746 56.40 -13.38 -2.95
C ASN A 746 56.67 -12.85 -1.55
N GLN A 747 56.09 -13.50 -0.54
CA GLN A 747 56.32 -13.16 0.84
C GLN A 747 57.62 -13.80 1.32
N THR A 748 58.27 -13.14 2.28
CA THR A 748 59.34 -13.72 3.10
C THR A 748 58.69 -14.19 4.39
N THR A 749 58.74 -15.48 4.66
CA THR A 749 58.18 -16.12 5.87
C THR A 749 59.27 -16.46 6.90
N TYR A 750 58.94 -17.18 7.98
CA TYR A 750 59.87 -17.51 9.07
C TYR A 750 61.09 -18.35 8.65
N ASP A 751 61.06 -18.96 7.46
CA ASP A 751 62.23 -19.59 6.86
C ASP A 751 63.26 -18.57 6.34
N ASN A 752 62.96 -17.27 6.37
CA ASN A 752 63.80 -16.15 5.95
C ASN A 752 64.28 -16.25 4.50
N VAL A 753 63.60 -17.05 3.68
CA VAL A 753 63.92 -17.15 2.26
C VAL A 753 63.08 -16.10 1.55
N THR A 754 63.75 -15.14 0.91
CA THR A 754 63.08 -14.02 0.26
C THR A 754 62.19 -14.49 -0.89
N SER A 755 60.94 -14.00 -0.91
CA SER A 755 59.99 -14.20 -2.01
C SER A 755 59.66 -15.66 -2.34
N ASN A 756 59.70 -16.57 -1.36
CA ASN A 756 59.56 -18.00 -1.60
C ASN A 756 58.19 -18.59 -1.24
N THR A 757 57.31 -17.81 -0.61
CA THR A 757 55.98 -18.26 -0.19
C THR A 757 54.84 -17.35 -0.63
N SER A 758 53.68 -17.97 -0.84
CA SER A 758 52.39 -17.30 -0.93
C SER A 758 51.59 -17.64 0.32
N LYS A 759 50.95 -16.66 0.92
CA LYS A 759 50.14 -16.85 2.14
C LYS A 759 48.82 -16.10 2.03
N GLY A 760 47.79 -16.61 2.70
CA GLY A 760 46.45 -16.05 2.57
C GLY A 760 45.40 -16.79 3.37
N ILE A 761 44.16 -16.44 3.12
CA ILE A 761 42.98 -17.13 3.63
C ILE A 761 41.96 -17.28 2.51
N ALA A 762 41.35 -18.46 2.41
CA ALA A 762 40.30 -18.75 1.44
C ALA A 762 38.99 -19.09 2.16
N PHE A 763 37.88 -18.54 1.67
CA PHE A 763 36.55 -19.02 1.99
C PHE A 763 36.17 -20.07 0.94
N CYS A 764 35.83 -21.26 1.42
CA CYS A 764 35.71 -22.45 0.59
C CYS A 764 34.41 -23.21 0.89
N ALA A 765 34.01 -24.07 -0.05
CA ALA A 765 32.92 -25.03 0.14
C ALA A 765 33.38 -26.46 -0.11
N ARG A 766 32.92 -27.40 0.72
CA ARG A 766 33.32 -28.81 0.68
C ARG A 766 32.75 -29.51 -0.56
N THR A 767 33.61 -30.13 -1.36
CA THR A 767 33.23 -30.88 -2.56
C THR A 767 33.34 -32.39 -2.41
N THR A 768 33.95 -32.88 -1.34
CA THR A 768 34.03 -34.33 -1.02
C THR A 768 33.89 -34.52 0.49
#